data_AF-A0A6A5BZ62-F1
#
_entry.id   AF-A0A6A5BZ62-F1
#
_cell.length_a   1.000
_cell.length_b   1.000
_cell.length_c   1.000
_cell.angle_alpha   90.00
_cell.angle_beta   90.00
_cell.angle_gamma   90.00
#
_symmetry.space_group_name_H-M   'P 1'
#
loop_
_entity.id
_entity.type
_entity.pdbx_description
1 polymer ?
#
loop_
_entity_poly.entity_id
_entity_poly.type
_entity_poly.pdbx_seq_one_letter_code
_entity_poly.pdbx_strand_id
1 'polypeptide(L)'
;MSQYNNSIGLFNQTDTTSLLETVTRFYNDKIHQNHYAHNYLDDHYHSVSFIVGMIILGLLVVVVLPLKTFSLLYYCMIGNSRRKRNASLSSTNDILQEPSSTPFDNSQQQRETLRESKNDKYCFMSFTKFVALEMCCGWIPSFLVCVFLCLLILFASAFSKIHFAGAAMLMSLVMLFWFVHSVMLDGGVFMAGLFHTLQKVQEHYHLRKSPQNQHGANSQQQNGGDATKISSSTALEMQEVNDPKNMEVSTPSSSSQESSEKGIVQVLIEELGRTYFNSLASPMVKKHPLVTALLLFLLFCLTFGIFIVTTIVSSDFCVTYDPIEVSTYVTRKNNNEICREGICFTYMTISKDISTQMIVNFQLVATRLDDAYVYYGTFNPQLDFQFNSNTSSKIQASCFKLDHVISEVSRYQCYANLVNLSPSSSYYVKTAAVGVPNYFTSQASLMEDSLVYKFRTAPSAYSSVDRVVSFVNGGDFAWKDSTYELASVLTSLGKNMATCPYFAMVGGDVAYENGCPYCYPRWDRWFRNWAKYMVVKIDYSSTISHVYTLPIATAVGNHEAGNFQRSSRNENGYYIRLFPHEIETTQSSPPLIVPDPQNTRALQYIHYLSNHTLMMVLDSWVHESPAQQVDFIVGFFANLTKNDVKLYKNRIVVIHECMYSSAKTKSSITLEMRDKWEQLFLKNNVTLVFENHVHTYKQTYPIRFGNVMDPTANPLGSKDGALNDYSYERNIYGTNGGRPMKEDEKAIIYAGDGSWGAHYYGDVIDWGNPIFRQIGIVTHFYHVVTFDRPDGSSVIQTAAYGYDETTGKGVKIQGSGLTITTK
;
A
#
# COMPACT_ATOMS: atom_id res chain seq x y z
N MET A 1 9.01 -40.23 13.57
CA MET A 1 8.42 -40.94 12.41
C MET A 1 6.91 -40.91 12.54
N SER A 2 6.24 -40.19 11.65
CA SER A 2 4.79 -40.31 11.40
C SER A 2 4.52 -39.60 10.07
N GLN A 3 4.02 -40.31 9.07
CA GLN A 3 3.68 -39.71 7.78
C GLN A 3 2.29 -39.09 7.87
N TYR A 4 2.14 -37.86 7.39
CA TYR A 4 0.83 -37.29 7.05
C TYR A 4 0.65 -37.29 5.53
N ASN A 5 -0.52 -37.70 5.07
CA ASN A 5 -0.81 -37.88 3.66
C ASN A 5 -1.11 -36.55 2.98
N ASN A 6 -0.35 -36.22 1.93
CA ASN A 6 -0.74 -35.21 0.96
C ASN A 6 -1.83 -35.80 0.03
N SER A 7 -3.10 -35.63 0.37
CA SER A 7 -4.22 -35.86 -0.55
C SER A 7 -4.67 -34.53 -1.17
N ILE A 8 -4.48 -34.37 -2.47
CA ILE A 8 -4.79 -33.13 -3.20
C ILE A 8 -6.32 -32.97 -3.35
N GLY A 9 -6.92 -32.22 -2.42
CA GLY A 9 -8.34 -31.84 -2.47
C GLY A 9 -8.61 -30.68 -3.43
N LEU A 10 -8.50 -30.92 -4.74
CA LEU A 10 -8.85 -29.92 -5.75
C LEU A 10 -10.38 -29.78 -5.89
N PHE A 11 -10.84 -28.53 -5.89
CA PHE A 11 -12.22 -28.08 -6.13
C PHE A 11 -13.30 -28.59 -5.15
N ASN A 12 -13.51 -27.89 -4.03
CA ASN A 12 -14.88 -27.72 -3.51
C ASN A 12 -15.14 -26.46 -2.65
N GLN A 13 -14.93 -25.26 -3.21
CA GLN A 13 -15.72 -24.07 -2.86
C GLN A 13 -15.57 -23.00 -3.96
N THR A 14 -16.64 -22.27 -4.27
CA THR A 14 -16.66 -21.21 -5.29
C THR A 14 -16.20 -19.88 -4.69
N ASP A 15 -14.94 -19.81 -4.30
CA ASP A 15 -14.32 -18.55 -3.87
C ASP A 15 -13.64 -17.87 -5.05
N THR A 16 -14.20 -16.74 -5.51
CA THR A 16 -13.64 -15.92 -6.58
C THR A 16 -12.27 -15.34 -6.23
N THR A 17 -11.96 -15.20 -4.94
CA THR A 17 -10.67 -14.70 -4.44
C THR A 17 -9.53 -15.65 -4.82
N SER A 18 -9.77 -16.97 -4.78
CA SER A 18 -8.79 -18.01 -5.12
C SER A 18 -8.25 -17.90 -6.56
N LEU A 19 -9.11 -17.60 -7.54
CA LEU A 19 -8.67 -17.45 -8.94
C LEU A 19 -7.84 -16.18 -9.13
N LEU A 20 -8.23 -15.07 -8.47
CA LEU A 20 -7.49 -13.81 -8.54
C LEU A 20 -6.11 -13.95 -7.88
N GLU A 21 -6.03 -14.52 -6.68
CA GLU A 21 -4.75 -14.86 -6.04
C GLU A 21 -3.86 -15.73 -6.95
N THR A 22 -4.43 -16.76 -7.58
CA THR A 22 -3.68 -17.70 -8.42
C THR A 22 -3.12 -17.01 -9.66
N VAL A 23 -3.89 -16.11 -10.28
CA VAL A 23 -3.43 -15.30 -11.42
C VAL A 23 -2.38 -14.27 -10.99
N THR A 24 -2.56 -13.59 -9.85
CA THR A 24 -1.59 -12.64 -9.30
C THR A 24 -0.26 -13.31 -8.97
N ARG A 25 -0.28 -14.44 -8.23
CA ARG A 25 0.92 -15.24 -7.94
C ARG A 25 1.60 -15.71 -9.23
N PHE A 26 0.86 -16.27 -10.18
CA PHE A 26 1.42 -16.71 -11.46
C PHE A 26 2.10 -15.58 -12.24
N TYR A 27 1.45 -14.40 -12.31
CA TYR A 27 1.99 -13.24 -13.01
C TYR A 27 3.27 -12.73 -12.34
N ASN A 28 3.25 -12.59 -11.00
CA ASN A 28 4.40 -12.11 -10.23
C ASN A 28 5.57 -13.10 -10.26
N ASP A 29 5.34 -14.38 -9.97
CA ASP A 29 6.39 -15.41 -9.89
C ASP A 29 7.02 -15.76 -11.25
N LYS A 30 6.27 -15.64 -12.36
CA LYS A 30 6.74 -16.06 -13.70
C LYS A 30 7.09 -14.93 -14.65
N ILE A 31 6.54 -13.72 -14.47
CA ILE A 31 6.77 -12.60 -15.39
C ILE A 31 7.59 -11.48 -14.74
N HIS A 32 7.38 -11.17 -13.46
CA HIS A 32 8.08 -10.05 -12.81
C HIS A 32 9.51 -10.37 -12.33
N GLN A 33 9.76 -11.58 -11.81
CA GLN A 33 11.02 -11.95 -11.11
C GLN A 33 11.42 -11.01 -9.94
N ASN A 34 10.51 -10.12 -9.52
CA ASN A 34 10.76 -9.08 -8.53
C ASN A 34 9.88 -9.32 -7.30
N HIS A 35 10.40 -10.10 -6.35
CA HIS A 35 9.65 -10.56 -5.18
C HIS A 35 9.05 -9.44 -4.32
N TYR A 36 9.69 -8.26 -4.27
CA TYR A 36 9.19 -7.09 -3.53
C TYR A 36 7.84 -6.58 -4.06
N ALA A 37 7.51 -6.81 -5.34
CA ALA A 37 6.32 -6.25 -5.96
C ALA A 37 5.01 -6.94 -5.53
N HIS A 38 5.05 -8.19 -5.06
CA HIS A 38 3.84 -8.94 -4.72
C HIS A 38 3.15 -8.38 -3.47
N ASN A 39 3.92 -8.17 -2.39
CA ASN A 39 3.34 -8.07 -1.05
C ASN A 39 3.00 -6.62 -0.64
N TYR A 40 3.60 -5.62 -1.31
CA TYR A 40 3.11 -4.24 -1.27
C TYR A 40 1.74 -4.08 -1.97
N LEU A 41 1.40 -4.98 -2.91
CA LEU A 41 0.12 -4.94 -3.61
C LEU A 41 -1.03 -5.54 -2.78
N ASP A 42 -0.85 -6.67 -2.10
CA ASP A 42 -1.99 -7.38 -1.49
C ASP A 42 -2.84 -6.48 -0.55
N ASP A 43 -2.22 -5.76 0.39
CA ASP A 43 -2.96 -4.90 1.34
C ASP A 43 -3.40 -3.54 0.73
N HIS A 44 -2.61 -2.97 -0.19
CA HIS A 44 -2.82 -1.60 -0.68
C HIS A 44 -3.49 -1.52 -2.05
N TYR A 45 -3.23 -2.47 -2.97
CA TYR A 45 -3.92 -2.57 -4.26
C TYR A 45 -5.40 -2.91 -4.06
N HIS A 46 -5.73 -3.83 -3.14
CA HIS A 46 -7.13 -4.10 -2.81
C HIS A 46 -7.81 -2.84 -2.27
N SER A 47 -7.20 -2.14 -1.32
CA SER A 47 -7.74 -0.89 -0.76
C SER A 47 -7.95 0.21 -1.81
N VAL A 48 -6.94 0.51 -2.64
CA VAL A 48 -7.01 1.58 -3.65
C VAL A 48 -7.94 1.19 -4.80
N SER A 49 -7.86 -0.05 -5.31
CA SER A 49 -8.71 -0.51 -6.42
C SER A 49 -10.16 -0.75 -5.98
N PHE A 50 -10.41 -1.08 -4.71
CA PHE A 50 -11.75 -1.07 -4.14
C PHE A 50 -12.29 0.34 -3.98
N ILE A 51 -11.52 1.31 -3.47
CA ILE A 51 -11.97 2.71 -3.36
C ILE A 51 -12.26 3.30 -4.75
N VAL A 52 -11.34 3.15 -5.71
CA VAL A 52 -11.54 3.57 -7.10
C VAL A 52 -12.73 2.84 -7.73
N GLY A 53 -12.82 1.52 -7.55
CA GLY A 53 -13.93 0.70 -8.03
C GLY A 53 -15.28 1.06 -7.42
N MET A 54 -15.34 1.45 -6.15
CA MET A 54 -16.56 1.86 -5.45
C MET A 54 -17.00 3.28 -5.81
N ILE A 55 -16.05 4.21 -5.98
CA ILE A 55 -16.34 5.54 -6.55
C ILE A 55 -16.92 5.40 -7.96
N ILE A 56 -16.33 4.51 -8.78
CA ILE A 56 -16.75 4.28 -10.17
C ILE A 56 -18.05 3.47 -10.25
N LEU A 57 -18.29 2.51 -9.35
CA LEU A 57 -19.59 1.84 -9.19
C LEU A 57 -20.65 2.85 -8.74
N GLY A 58 -20.31 3.78 -7.84
CA GLY A 58 -21.17 4.90 -7.47
C GLY A 58 -21.53 5.77 -8.68
N LEU A 59 -20.56 6.17 -9.49
CA LEU A 59 -20.80 6.91 -10.74
C LEU A 59 -21.65 6.09 -11.74
N LEU A 60 -21.42 4.78 -11.84
CA LEU A 60 -22.20 3.89 -12.71
C LEU A 60 -23.66 3.76 -12.25
N VAL A 61 -23.92 3.58 -10.95
CA VAL A 61 -25.26 3.34 -10.40
C VAL A 61 -26.04 4.64 -10.16
N VAL A 62 -25.37 5.74 -9.81
CA VAL A 62 -26.01 7.03 -9.47
C VAL A 62 -26.08 7.99 -10.66
N VAL A 63 -25.14 7.92 -11.62
CA VAL A 63 -25.10 8.83 -12.77
C VAL A 63 -25.41 8.11 -14.08
N VAL A 64 -24.67 7.05 -14.43
CA VAL A 64 -24.83 6.38 -15.73
C VAL A 64 -26.18 5.67 -15.87
N LEU A 65 -26.52 4.78 -14.92
CA LEU A 65 -27.72 3.97 -15.01
C LEU A 65 -28.99 4.84 -15.01
N PRO A 66 -29.14 5.87 -14.14
CA PRO A 66 -30.32 6.73 -14.16
C PRO A 66 -30.39 7.61 -15.42
N LEU A 67 -29.26 8.06 -15.99
CA LEU A 67 -29.25 8.77 -17.27
C LEU A 67 -29.67 7.86 -18.44
N LYS A 68 -29.15 6.63 -18.53
CA LYS A 68 -29.60 5.64 -19.54
C LYS A 68 -31.08 5.30 -19.36
N THR A 69 -31.55 5.06 -18.14
CA THR A 69 -32.96 4.75 -17.86
C THR A 69 -33.88 5.93 -18.14
N PHE A 70 -33.51 7.16 -17.75
CA PHE A 70 -34.26 8.37 -18.06
C PHE A 70 -34.33 8.61 -19.57
N SER A 71 -33.22 8.43 -20.29
CA SER A 71 -33.17 8.51 -21.76
C SER A 71 -34.13 7.52 -22.41
N LEU A 72 -34.09 6.25 -21.98
CA LEU A 72 -34.99 5.20 -22.47
C LEU A 72 -36.47 5.52 -22.19
N LEU A 73 -36.81 5.93 -20.97
CA LEU A 73 -38.16 6.34 -20.59
C LEU A 73 -38.65 7.55 -21.36
N TYR A 74 -37.78 8.55 -21.58
CA TYR A 74 -38.07 9.75 -22.38
C TYR A 74 -38.33 9.38 -23.85
N TYR A 75 -37.58 8.46 -24.43
CA TYR A 75 -37.85 7.92 -25.77
C TYR A 75 -39.18 7.16 -25.83
N CYS A 76 -39.50 6.32 -24.83
CA CYS A 76 -40.81 5.67 -24.74
C CYS A 76 -41.97 6.68 -24.62
N MET A 77 -41.80 7.75 -23.83
CA MET A 77 -42.77 8.84 -23.67
C MET A 77 -42.98 9.62 -24.98
N ILE A 78 -41.90 9.96 -25.71
CA ILE A 78 -42.00 10.63 -27.02
C ILE A 78 -42.65 9.70 -28.06
N GLY A 79 -42.25 8.41 -28.10
CA GLY A 79 -42.83 7.41 -29.00
C GLY A 79 -44.33 7.26 -28.81
N ASN A 80 -44.79 7.10 -27.56
CA ASN A 80 -46.21 7.06 -27.22
C ASN A 80 -46.93 8.39 -27.50
N SER A 81 -46.28 9.53 -27.28
CA SER A 81 -46.86 10.85 -27.60
C SER A 81 -47.01 11.09 -29.10
N ARG A 82 -46.12 10.52 -29.94
CA ARG A 82 -46.25 10.50 -31.40
C ARG A 82 -47.34 9.54 -31.85
N ARG A 83 -47.38 8.29 -31.32
CA ARG A 83 -48.45 7.32 -31.60
C ARG A 83 -49.84 7.88 -31.30
N LYS A 84 -50.05 8.50 -30.13
CA LYS A 84 -51.32 9.14 -29.78
C LYS A 84 -51.71 10.27 -30.74
N ARG A 85 -50.76 11.13 -31.13
CA ARG A 85 -51.03 12.22 -32.10
C ARG A 85 -51.37 11.70 -33.49
N ASN A 86 -50.65 10.69 -33.98
CA ASN A 86 -50.93 10.10 -35.28
C ASN A 86 -52.30 9.41 -35.31
N ALA A 87 -52.67 8.69 -34.24
CA ALA A 87 -54.00 8.09 -34.11
C ALA A 87 -55.14 9.13 -34.08
N SER A 88 -54.95 10.28 -33.40
CA SER A 88 -55.92 11.38 -33.46
C SER A 88 -55.97 12.06 -34.83
N LEU A 89 -54.85 12.12 -35.55
CA LEU A 89 -54.79 12.71 -36.90
C LEU A 89 -55.49 11.83 -37.94
N SER A 90 -55.35 10.50 -37.87
CA SER A 90 -56.15 9.60 -38.71
C SER A 90 -57.65 9.75 -38.39
N SER A 91 -58.05 9.74 -37.12
CA SER A 91 -59.48 9.83 -36.75
C SER A 91 -60.13 11.20 -36.99
N THR A 92 -59.36 12.23 -37.37
CA THR A 92 -59.90 13.56 -37.69
C THR A 92 -60.10 13.78 -39.19
N ASN A 93 -59.41 12.99 -40.05
CA ASN A 93 -59.53 13.13 -41.50
C ASN A 93 -60.83 12.50 -42.06
N ASP A 94 -61.44 11.56 -41.35
CA ASP A 94 -62.64 10.82 -41.80
C ASP A 94 -63.96 11.63 -41.71
N ILE A 95 -63.92 12.88 -41.24
CA ILE A 95 -65.12 13.66 -40.87
C ILE A 95 -65.39 14.85 -41.82
N LEU A 96 -64.48 15.19 -42.74
CA LEU A 96 -64.64 16.34 -43.67
C LEU A 96 -64.54 15.95 -45.14
N GLN A 97 -65.59 15.29 -45.64
CA GLN A 97 -65.96 15.32 -47.06
C GLN A 97 -67.20 16.20 -47.25
N GLU A 98 -67.00 17.46 -47.66
CA GLU A 98 -68.05 18.28 -48.27
C GLU A 98 -67.80 18.41 -49.79
N PRO A 99 -68.81 18.22 -50.65
CA PRO A 99 -68.67 18.39 -52.09
C PRO A 99 -68.96 19.85 -52.49
N SER A 100 -67.91 20.65 -52.76
CA SER A 100 -68.07 21.96 -53.41
C SER A 100 -67.11 22.15 -54.58
N SER A 101 -67.68 22.29 -55.79
CA SER A 101 -66.93 22.45 -57.03
C SER A 101 -66.67 23.93 -57.35
N THR A 102 -65.47 24.42 -57.02
CA THR A 102 -64.96 25.73 -57.45
C THR A 102 -63.50 25.62 -57.92
N PRO A 103 -63.05 26.46 -58.87
CA PRO A 103 -61.77 26.27 -59.56
C PRO A 103 -60.54 26.59 -58.71
N PHE A 104 -59.42 25.98 -59.08
CA PHE A 104 -58.09 26.04 -58.46
C PHE A 104 -57.70 27.41 -57.85
N ASP A 105 -57.40 27.40 -56.55
CA ASP A 105 -56.62 28.43 -55.86
C ASP A 105 -55.24 27.86 -55.47
N ASN A 106 -54.17 28.51 -55.94
CA ASN A 106 -52.79 28.14 -55.63
C ASN A 106 -52.42 28.27 -54.14
N SER A 107 -53.25 28.93 -53.32
CA SER A 107 -53.01 29.05 -51.87
C SER A 107 -52.98 27.71 -51.14
N GLN A 108 -53.64 26.66 -51.66
CA GLN A 108 -53.68 25.36 -51.01
C GLN A 108 -52.33 24.61 -51.10
N GLN A 109 -51.71 24.54 -52.28
CA GLN A 109 -50.39 23.94 -52.47
C GLN A 109 -49.30 24.71 -51.70
N GLN A 110 -49.47 26.03 -51.56
CA GLN A 110 -48.58 26.86 -50.74
C GLN A 110 -48.76 26.63 -49.22
N ARG A 111 -49.95 26.20 -48.77
CA ARG A 111 -50.20 25.79 -47.37
C ARG A 111 -49.66 24.40 -47.07
N GLU A 112 -49.67 23.48 -48.03
CA GLU A 112 -49.12 22.12 -47.86
C GLU A 112 -47.59 22.14 -47.75
N THR A 113 -46.91 22.85 -48.66
CA THR A 113 -45.45 23.06 -48.57
C THR A 113 -45.03 23.82 -47.28
N LEU A 114 -45.85 24.75 -46.77
CA LEU A 114 -45.65 25.37 -45.45
C LEU A 114 -45.95 24.43 -44.26
N ARG A 115 -46.75 23.37 -44.46
CA ARG A 115 -46.98 22.29 -43.48
C ARG A 115 -45.80 21.33 -43.43
N GLU A 116 -45.31 20.91 -44.59
CA GLU A 116 -44.09 20.08 -44.71
C GLU A 116 -42.89 20.79 -44.12
N SER A 117 -42.62 22.03 -44.52
CA SER A 117 -41.53 22.85 -43.95
C SER A 117 -41.60 23.01 -42.43
N LYS A 118 -42.81 23.10 -41.85
CA LYS A 118 -42.99 23.11 -40.39
C LYS A 118 -42.77 21.74 -39.75
N ASN A 119 -43.22 20.65 -40.38
CA ASN A 119 -42.98 19.29 -39.91
C ASN A 119 -41.48 18.95 -39.91
N ASP A 120 -40.75 19.31 -40.97
CA ASP A 120 -39.29 19.15 -41.04
C ASP A 120 -38.57 19.90 -39.93
N LYS A 121 -38.98 21.15 -39.66
CA LYS A 121 -38.41 21.96 -38.58
C LYS A 121 -38.67 21.36 -37.19
N TYR A 122 -39.84 20.75 -36.98
CA TYR A 122 -40.13 19.97 -35.77
C TYR A 122 -39.35 18.65 -35.71
N CYS A 123 -39.13 17.99 -36.84
CA CYS A 123 -38.32 16.78 -36.92
C CYS A 123 -36.86 17.10 -36.55
N PHE A 124 -36.30 18.18 -37.11
CA PHE A 124 -34.95 18.66 -36.83
C PHE A 124 -34.76 19.07 -35.37
N MET A 125 -35.70 19.81 -34.76
CA MET A 125 -35.67 20.11 -33.32
C MET A 125 -35.85 18.89 -32.42
N SER A 126 -36.46 17.81 -32.92
CA SER A 126 -36.51 16.53 -32.21
C SER A 126 -35.21 15.73 -32.39
N PHE A 127 -34.52 15.88 -33.52
CA PHE A 127 -33.26 15.21 -33.83
C PHE A 127 -32.09 15.82 -33.06
N THR A 128 -31.96 17.15 -32.97
CA THR A 128 -30.91 17.78 -32.15
C THR A 128 -31.04 17.43 -30.66
N LYS A 129 -32.27 17.27 -30.16
CA LYS A 129 -32.53 16.76 -28.80
C LYS A 129 -32.21 15.28 -28.64
N PHE A 130 -32.47 14.45 -29.65
CA PHE A 130 -32.06 13.03 -29.67
C PHE A 130 -30.53 12.90 -29.63
N VAL A 131 -29.81 13.63 -30.49
CA VAL A 131 -28.34 13.62 -30.54
C VAL A 131 -27.74 14.09 -29.22
N ALA A 132 -28.22 15.20 -28.65
CA ALA A 132 -27.77 15.65 -27.34
C ALA A 132 -28.01 14.60 -26.24
N LEU A 133 -29.14 13.88 -26.28
CA LEU A 133 -29.49 12.88 -25.27
C LEU A 133 -28.67 11.60 -25.39
N GLU A 134 -28.34 11.10 -26.59
CA GLU A 134 -27.39 9.98 -26.75
C GLU A 134 -25.92 10.38 -26.52
N MET A 135 -25.50 11.61 -26.84
CA MET A 135 -24.17 12.08 -26.44
C MET A 135 -24.04 12.11 -24.91
N CYS A 136 -25.03 12.65 -24.19
CA CYS A 136 -25.02 12.70 -22.72
C CYS A 136 -25.23 11.33 -22.06
N CYS A 137 -26.12 10.48 -22.58
CA CYS A 137 -26.53 9.24 -21.92
C CYS A 137 -25.90 7.98 -22.52
N GLY A 138 -25.19 8.07 -23.65
CA GLY A 138 -24.50 6.95 -24.31
C GLY A 138 -22.98 7.12 -24.30
N TRP A 139 -22.48 8.22 -24.87
CA TRP A 139 -21.05 8.42 -25.08
C TRP A 139 -20.28 8.73 -23.78
N ILE A 140 -20.82 9.59 -22.91
CA ILE A 140 -20.17 9.90 -21.62
C ILE A 140 -20.02 8.64 -20.74
N PRO A 141 -21.06 7.79 -20.55
CA PRO A 141 -20.91 6.50 -19.88
C PRO A 141 -19.84 5.58 -20.45
N SER A 142 -19.83 5.34 -21.76
CA SER A 142 -18.86 4.42 -22.37
C SER A 142 -17.44 4.97 -22.31
N PHE A 143 -17.27 6.29 -22.40
CA PHE A 143 -15.99 6.98 -22.19
C PHE A 143 -15.45 6.74 -20.79
N LEU A 144 -16.29 6.91 -19.75
CA LEU A 144 -15.90 6.69 -18.36
C LEU A 144 -15.48 5.23 -18.08
N VAL A 145 -16.16 4.25 -18.69
CA VAL A 145 -15.76 2.82 -18.60
C VAL A 145 -14.42 2.57 -19.28
N CYS A 146 -14.16 3.18 -20.44
CA CYS A 146 -12.87 3.04 -21.12
C CYS A 146 -11.73 3.77 -20.39
N VAL A 147 -11.99 4.94 -19.81
CA VAL A 147 -11.04 5.61 -18.89
C VAL A 147 -10.78 4.76 -17.65
N PHE A 148 -11.78 4.09 -17.07
CA PHE A 148 -11.61 3.15 -15.96
C PHE A 148 -10.72 1.96 -16.33
N LEU A 149 -10.97 1.32 -17.48
CA LEU A 149 -10.09 0.25 -17.99
C LEU A 149 -8.65 0.75 -18.18
N CYS A 150 -8.47 1.96 -18.72
CA CYS A 150 -7.15 2.56 -18.83
C CYS A 150 -6.50 2.83 -17.47
N LEU A 151 -7.24 3.30 -16.47
CA LEU A 151 -6.72 3.47 -15.10
C LEU A 151 -6.34 2.15 -14.44
N LEU A 152 -7.12 1.08 -14.62
CA LEU A 152 -6.74 -0.26 -14.15
C LEU A 152 -5.44 -0.75 -14.81
N ILE A 153 -5.32 -0.59 -16.13
CA ILE A 153 -4.10 -0.95 -16.88
C ILE A 153 -2.91 -0.10 -16.39
N LEU A 154 -3.10 1.20 -16.16
CA LEU A 154 -2.09 2.10 -15.61
C LEU A 154 -1.62 1.64 -14.23
N PHE A 155 -2.54 1.42 -13.28
CA PHE A 155 -2.21 0.99 -11.91
C PHE A 155 -1.53 -0.38 -11.89
N ALA A 156 -2.00 -1.36 -12.67
CA ALA A 156 -1.31 -2.65 -12.81
C ALA A 156 0.08 -2.50 -13.42
N SER A 157 0.26 -1.58 -14.38
CA SER A 157 1.56 -1.35 -15.03
C SER A 157 2.56 -0.56 -14.19
N ALA A 158 2.11 0.29 -13.25
CA ALA A 158 2.97 1.20 -12.48
C ALA A 158 4.07 0.49 -11.66
N PHE A 159 3.85 -0.78 -11.34
CA PHE A 159 4.75 -1.66 -10.60
C PHE A 159 5.58 -2.60 -11.51
N SER A 160 5.51 -2.43 -12.85
CA SER A 160 6.14 -3.33 -13.83
C SER A 160 6.96 -2.58 -14.91
N LYS A 161 8.28 -2.48 -14.69
CA LYS A 161 9.23 -1.81 -15.60
C LYS A 161 9.23 -2.36 -17.04
N ILE A 162 8.79 -3.61 -17.23
CA ILE A 162 8.83 -4.33 -18.51
C ILE A 162 7.60 -4.00 -19.39
N HIS A 163 6.53 -3.45 -18.82
CA HIS A 163 5.23 -3.37 -19.51
C HIS A 163 4.72 -1.97 -19.84
N PHE A 164 5.40 -0.89 -19.48
CA PHE A 164 4.91 0.49 -19.69
C PHE A 164 4.45 0.79 -21.14
N ALA A 165 5.23 0.38 -22.15
CA ALA A 165 4.85 0.57 -23.55
C ALA A 165 3.67 -0.33 -24.00
N GLY A 166 3.59 -1.55 -23.47
CA GLY A 166 2.47 -2.47 -23.73
C GLY A 166 1.17 -2.02 -23.06
N ALA A 167 1.27 -1.48 -21.84
CA ALA A 167 0.18 -0.86 -21.11
C ALA A 167 -0.34 0.38 -21.85
N ALA A 168 0.54 1.31 -22.23
CA ALA A 168 0.16 2.48 -23.03
C ALA A 168 -0.46 2.10 -24.39
N MET A 169 0.05 1.05 -25.05
CA MET A 169 -0.54 0.51 -26.28
C MET A 169 -1.95 -0.04 -26.03
N LEU A 170 -2.14 -0.84 -24.98
CA LEU A 170 -3.44 -1.41 -24.63
C LEU A 170 -4.46 -0.32 -24.26
N MET A 171 -4.06 0.67 -23.45
CA MET A 171 -4.88 1.85 -23.15
C MET A 171 -5.29 2.61 -24.42
N SER A 172 -4.34 2.80 -25.35
CA SER A 172 -4.61 3.46 -26.64
C SER A 172 -5.55 2.64 -27.52
N LEU A 173 -5.43 1.31 -27.53
CA LEU A 173 -6.34 0.42 -28.25
C LEU A 173 -7.75 0.44 -27.64
N VAL A 174 -7.89 0.48 -26.31
CA VAL A 174 -9.19 0.65 -25.63
C VAL A 174 -9.84 1.98 -25.99
N MET A 175 -9.08 3.09 -25.94
CA MET A 175 -9.61 4.41 -26.31
C MET A 175 -9.92 4.54 -27.82
N LEU A 176 -9.11 3.92 -28.69
CA LEU A 176 -9.34 3.90 -30.13
C LEU A 176 -10.58 3.05 -30.47
N PHE A 177 -10.75 1.89 -29.84
CA PHE A 177 -11.93 1.05 -30.00
C PHE A 177 -13.20 1.78 -29.52
N TRP A 178 -13.15 2.45 -28.37
CA TRP A 178 -14.23 3.31 -27.88
C TRP A 178 -14.61 4.40 -28.88
N PHE A 179 -13.62 5.10 -29.44
CA PHE A 179 -13.84 6.18 -30.40
C PHE A 179 -14.43 5.65 -31.72
N VAL A 180 -13.89 4.55 -32.25
CA VAL A 180 -14.43 3.88 -33.45
C VAL A 180 -15.88 3.46 -33.21
N HIS A 181 -16.18 2.77 -32.11
CA HIS A 181 -17.53 2.31 -31.79
C HIS A 181 -18.52 3.46 -31.57
N SER A 182 -18.16 4.45 -30.77
CA SER A 182 -19.09 5.51 -30.33
C SER A 182 -19.26 6.60 -31.38
N VAL A 183 -18.17 7.00 -32.06
CA VAL A 183 -18.13 8.20 -32.94
C VAL A 183 -18.10 7.84 -34.43
N MET A 184 -17.42 6.75 -34.82
CA MET A 184 -17.24 6.43 -36.26
C MET A 184 -18.27 5.44 -36.81
N LEU A 185 -18.71 4.49 -35.99
CA LEU A 185 -19.74 3.50 -36.32
C LEU A 185 -21.16 3.95 -35.97
N ASP A 186 -21.29 5.12 -35.31
CA ASP A 186 -22.54 5.73 -34.84
C ASP A 186 -23.52 4.71 -34.25
N GLY A 187 -23.17 4.19 -33.07
CA GLY A 187 -23.99 3.22 -32.34
C GLY A 187 -25.43 3.70 -32.08
N GLY A 188 -25.66 5.01 -32.04
CA GLY A 188 -27.00 5.60 -31.94
C GLY A 188 -27.81 5.42 -33.22
N VAL A 189 -27.23 5.70 -34.39
CA VAL A 189 -27.84 5.42 -35.70
C VAL A 189 -27.98 3.93 -35.95
N PHE A 190 -27.04 3.08 -35.53
CA PHE A 190 -27.21 1.62 -35.59
C PHE A 190 -28.42 1.16 -34.76
N MET A 191 -28.52 1.57 -33.49
CA MET A 191 -29.64 1.16 -32.63
C MET A 191 -30.99 1.73 -33.13
N ALA A 192 -31.01 2.96 -33.65
CA ALA A 192 -32.20 3.55 -34.26
C ALA A 192 -32.59 2.82 -35.57
N GLY A 193 -31.62 2.44 -36.40
CA GLY A 193 -31.82 1.67 -37.62
C GLY A 193 -32.34 0.26 -37.32
N LEU A 194 -31.72 -0.45 -36.37
CA LEU A 194 -32.18 -1.75 -35.88
C LEU A 194 -33.60 -1.68 -35.34
N PHE A 195 -33.91 -0.68 -34.50
CA PHE A 195 -35.26 -0.46 -33.98
C PHE A 195 -36.28 -0.17 -35.08
N HIS A 196 -35.93 0.63 -36.09
CA HIS A 196 -36.80 0.92 -37.23
C HIS A 196 -37.02 -0.31 -38.14
N THR A 197 -35.99 -1.13 -38.36
CA THR A 197 -36.12 -2.41 -39.08
C THR A 197 -37.00 -3.39 -38.31
N LEU A 198 -36.82 -3.51 -36.99
CA LEU A 198 -37.69 -4.31 -36.13
C LEU A 198 -39.15 -3.82 -36.15
N GLN A 199 -39.39 -2.50 -36.17
CA GLN A 199 -40.73 -1.94 -36.38
C GLN A 199 -41.31 -2.34 -37.74
N LYS A 200 -40.55 -2.20 -38.84
CA LYS A 200 -41.00 -2.62 -40.18
C LYS A 200 -41.33 -4.11 -40.26
N VAL A 201 -40.52 -4.96 -39.65
CA VAL A 201 -40.78 -6.41 -39.56
C VAL A 201 -42.05 -6.68 -38.75
N GLN A 202 -42.26 -5.98 -37.63
CA GLN A 202 -43.50 -6.07 -36.85
C GLN A 202 -44.73 -5.59 -37.65
N GLU A 203 -44.63 -4.48 -38.39
CA GLU A 203 -45.70 -3.96 -39.25
C GLU A 203 -46.03 -4.92 -40.40
N HIS A 204 -45.03 -5.51 -41.06
CA HIS A 204 -45.24 -6.55 -42.07
C HIS A 204 -45.90 -7.81 -41.48
N TYR A 205 -45.48 -8.23 -40.28
CA TYR A 205 -46.09 -9.38 -39.59
C TYR A 205 -47.55 -9.15 -39.21
N HIS A 206 -47.93 -7.91 -38.85
CA HIS A 206 -49.33 -7.53 -38.62
C HIS A 206 -50.14 -7.43 -39.92
N LEU A 207 -49.59 -6.78 -40.96
CA LEU A 207 -50.27 -6.67 -42.27
C LEU A 207 -50.58 -8.04 -42.87
N ARG A 208 -49.66 -9.01 -42.75
CA ARG A 208 -49.83 -10.39 -43.22
C ARG A 208 -50.82 -11.23 -42.39
N LYS A 209 -51.36 -10.68 -41.28
CA LYS A 209 -52.44 -11.27 -40.47
C LYS A 209 -53.79 -10.56 -40.62
N SER A 210 -53.90 -9.53 -41.47
CA SER A 210 -55.19 -8.90 -41.80
C SER A 210 -55.97 -9.77 -42.80
N PRO A 211 -57.19 -10.25 -42.50
CA PRO A 211 -57.93 -11.12 -43.42
C PRO A 211 -58.43 -10.37 -44.67
N GLN A 212 -58.12 -10.88 -45.86
CA GLN A 212 -58.82 -10.44 -47.08
C GLN A 212 -60.28 -10.88 -47.03
N ASN A 213 -61.21 -9.95 -47.30
CA ASN A 213 -62.63 -10.26 -47.43
C ASN A 213 -63.32 -9.20 -48.32
N GLN A 214 -64.39 -9.60 -49.03
CA GLN A 214 -65.09 -8.84 -50.09
C GLN A 214 -64.24 -8.69 -51.38
N HIS A 215 -64.67 -9.11 -52.58
CA HIS A 215 -65.88 -8.79 -53.38
C HIS A 215 -65.89 -7.33 -53.91
N GLY A 216 -66.24 -7.04 -55.17
CA GLY A 216 -66.56 -7.92 -56.30
C GLY A 216 -67.35 -7.22 -57.43
N ALA A 217 -67.44 -7.87 -58.59
CA ALA A 217 -68.30 -7.57 -59.77
C ALA A 217 -67.97 -6.37 -60.71
N ASN A 218 -67.87 -6.70 -62.01
CA ASN A 218 -68.39 -5.99 -63.20
C ASN A 218 -67.85 -4.57 -63.60
N SER A 219 -67.82 -4.18 -64.90
CA SER A 219 -67.78 -4.91 -66.19
C SER A 219 -67.63 -3.94 -67.39
N GLN A 220 -67.26 -4.49 -68.57
CA GLN A 220 -67.41 -3.96 -69.96
C GLN A 220 -66.27 -3.17 -70.66
N GLN A 221 -65.83 -3.78 -71.77
CA GLN A 221 -65.59 -3.22 -73.12
C GLN A 221 -64.80 -1.91 -73.32
N GLN A 222 -63.70 -2.00 -74.06
CA GLN A 222 -63.73 -1.69 -75.49
C GLN A 222 -62.69 -2.49 -76.30
N ASN A 223 -62.79 -2.47 -77.63
CA ASN A 223 -62.04 -3.31 -78.58
C ASN A 223 -60.94 -2.54 -79.34
N GLY A 224 -59.94 -3.29 -79.82
CA GLY A 224 -59.00 -2.86 -80.86
C GLY A 224 -57.56 -2.67 -80.36
N GLY A 225 -56.53 -3.11 -81.09
CA GLY A 225 -56.55 -3.91 -82.33
C GLY A 225 -55.16 -3.99 -82.97
N ASP A 226 -54.81 -5.20 -83.45
CA ASP A 226 -53.62 -5.55 -84.24
C ASP A 226 -52.21 -5.21 -83.67
N ALA A 227 -51.11 -5.77 -84.19
CA ALA A 227 -50.75 -7.15 -84.53
C ALA A 227 -49.27 -7.17 -84.98
N THR A 228 -48.61 -8.34 -84.91
CA THR A 228 -47.27 -8.66 -85.50
C THR A 228 -46.03 -8.05 -84.81
N LYS A 229 -44.82 -8.64 -84.83
CA LYS A 229 -44.27 -9.87 -85.47
C LYS A 229 -42.89 -10.25 -84.86
N ILE A 230 -42.42 -11.51 -85.05
CA ILE A 230 -40.99 -11.96 -85.04
C ILE A 230 -40.28 -11.90 -83.66
N SER A 231 -39.35 -12.75 -83.18
CA SER A 231 -38.72 -14.07 -83.50
C SER A 231 -38.19 -14.65 -82.17
N SER A 232 -38.31 -15.92 -81.74
CA SER A 232 -37.85 -17.24 -82.27
C SER A 232 -36.32 -17.49 -82.22
N SER A 233 -35.91 -18.71 -81.79
CA SER A 233 -34.54 -19.32 -81.75
C SER A 233 -33.54 -18.74 -80.72
N THR A 234 -32.59 -19.47 -80.09
CA THR A 234 -32.23 -20.93 -79.97
C THR A 234 -31.46 -21.13 -78.62
N ALA A 235 -31.44 -22.27 -77.93
CA ALA A 235 -30.58 -23.48 -78.07
C ALA A 235 -29.06 -23.22 -78.21
N LEU A 236 -28.11 -24.05 -77.70
CA LEU A 236 -28.20 -25.32 -76.92
C LEU A 236 -27.82 -25.07 -75.42
N GLU A 237 -27.02 -25.79 -74.60
CA GLU A 237 -26.17 -27.02 -74.62
C GLU A 237 -26.01 -27.48 -73.13
N MET A 238 -26.11 -28.77 -72.71
CA MET A 238 -25.10 -29.85 -72.60
C MET A 238 -23.82 -29.50 -71.79
N GLN A 239 -23.24 -30.35 -70.90
CA GLN A 239 -23.34 -31.83 -70.76
C GLN A 239 -23.00 -32.35 -69.31
N GLU A 240 -23.70 -33.42 -68.87
CA GLU A 240 -23.21 -34.67 -68.16
C GLU A 240 -22.56 -34.67 -66.72
N VAL A 241 -23.11 -35.44 -65.74
CA VAL A 241 -22.75 -36.82 -65.23
C VAL A 241 -21.77 -36.80 -64.03
N ASN A 242 -21.83 -37.56 -62.92
CA ASN A 242 -22.73 -38.58 -62.30
C ASN A 242 -22.48 -38.60 -60.74
N ASP A 243 -23.19 -39.21 -59.77
CA ASP A 243 -24.09 -40.40 -59.65
C ASP A 243 -23.35 -41.79 -59.54
N PRO A 244 -23.80 -42.85 -58.80
CA PRO A 244 -24.96 -43.03 -57.90
C PRO A 244 -24.69 -43.62 -56.49
N LYS A 245 -25.72 -43.64 -55.61
CA LYS A 245 -26.27 -44.87 -54.95
C LYS A 245 -27.39 -44.62 -53.92
N ASN A 246 -28.53 -45.29 -54.14
CA ASN A 246 -29.41 -46.06 -53.21
C ASN A 246 -29.78 -45.47 -51.81
N MET A 247 -31.01 -45.59 -51.27
CA MET A 247 -32.20 -46.38 -51.63
C MET A 247 -33.49 -45.74 -51.07
N GLU A 248 -34.66 -46.19 -51.53
CA GLU A 248 -35.99 -45.66 -51.15
C GLU A 248 -36.51 -46.13 -49.78
N VAL A 249 -37.18 -45.23 -49.05
CA VAL A 249 -38.40 -45.52 -48.28
C VAL A 249 -39.34 -44.32 -48.43
N SER A 250 -40.62 -44.55 -48.77
CA SER A 250 -41.59 -43.49 -49.08
C SER A 250 -42.70 -43.36 -48.02
N THR A 251 -42.96 -42.13 -47.58
CA THR A 251 -44.15 -41.76 -46.79
C THR A 251 -44.68 -40.38 -47.22
N PRO A 252 -46.01 -40.11 -47.16
CA PRO A 252 -46.60 -38.97 -47.87
C PRO A 252 -46.51 -37.64 -47.11
N SER A 253 -45.85 -36.68 -47.75
CA SER A 253 -46.07 -35.21 -47.71
C SER A 253 -47.08 -34.64 -46.69
N SER A 254 -46.59 -33.93 -45.67
CA SER A 254 -47.38 -32.96 -44.89
C SER A 254 -46.53 -31.78 -44.36
N SER A 255 -45.77 -31.12 -45.25
CA SER A 255 -44.77 -30.10 -44.87
C SER A 255 -44.71 -28.89 -45.82
N SER A 256 -45.80 -28.11 -45.91
CA SER A 256 -45.92 -26.93 -46.80
C SER A 256 -45.78 -25.56 -46.11
N GLN A 257 -45.46 -25.49 -44.82
CA GLN A 257 -45.26 -24.23 -44.08
C GLN A 257 -43.80 -23.91 -43.69
N GLU A 258 -42.93 -24.91 -43.51
CA GLU A 258 -41.60 -24.70 -42.91
C GLU A 258 -40.59 -24.00 -43.84
N SER A 259 -40.81 -24.04 -45.17
CA SER A 259 -39.96 -23.36 -46.15
C SER A 259 -40.14 -21.82 -46.14
N SER A 260 -41.28 -21.31 -45.69
CA SER A 260 -41.52 -19.86 -45.66
C SER A 260 -40.74 -19.15 -44.54
N GLU A 261 -40.45 -19.81 -43.41
CA GLU A 261 -39.78 -19.14 -42.29
C GLU A 261 -38.27 -19.06 -42.49
N LYS A 262 -37.64 -20.12 -43.02
CA LYS A 262 -36.19 -20.13 -43.32
C LYS A 262 -35.83 -19.05 -44.36
N GLY A 263 -36.67 -18.86 -45.38
CA GLY A 263 -36.53 -17.76 -46.34
C GLY A 263 -36.65 -16.37 -45.70
N ILE A 264 -37.62 -16.17 -44.79
CA ILE A 264 -37.78 -14.89 -44.07
C ILE A 264 -36.58 -14.60 -43.16
N VAL A 265 -36.07 -15.59 -42.43
CA VAL A 265 -34.90 -15.42 -41.56
C VAL A 265 -33.65 -15.11 -42.38
N GLN A 266 -33.43 -15.80 -43.50
CA GLN A 266 -32.28 -15.52 -44.38
C GLN A 266 -32.36 -14.13 -45.02
N VAL A 267 -33.54 -13.73 -45.53
CA VAL A 267 -33.74 -12.37 -46.06
C VAL A 267 -33.58 -11.31 -44.95
N LEU A 268 -34.03 -11.58 -43.71
CA LEU A 268 -33.74 -10.69 -42.58
C LEU A 268 -32.25 -10.55 -42.33
N ILE A 269 -31.48 -11.64 -42.36
CA ILE A 269 -30.03 -11.62 -42.13
C ILE A 269 -29.31 -10.87 -43.26
N GLU A 270 -29.75 -11.03 -44.51
CA GLU A 270 -29.18 -10.33 -45.66
C GLU A 270 -29.56 -8.84 -45.70
N GLU A 271 -30.82 -8.46 -45.41
CA GLU A 271 -31.23 -7.05 -45.30
C GLU A 271 -30.64 -6.36 -44.07
N LEU A 272 -30.62 -7.02 -42.91
CA LEU A 272 -29.93 -6.49 -41.72
C LEU A 272 -28.45 -6.34 -42.02
N GLY A 273 -27.77 -7.37 -42.55
CA GLY A 273 -26.35 -7.32 -42.90
C GLY A 273 -26.03 -6.23 -43.93
N ARG A 274 -26.83 -6.09 -44.99
CA ARG A 274 -26.66 -5.07 -46.02
C ARG A 274 -26.96 -3.66 -45.50
N THR A 275 -27.97 -3.49 -44.65
CA THR A 275 -28.29 -2.19 -44.02
C THR A 275 -27.23 -1.80 -43.00
N TYR A 276 -26.80 -2.75 -42.15
CA TYR A 276 -25.72 -2.63 -41.17
C TYR A 276 -24.42 -2.16 -41.82
N PHE A 277 -23.90 -2.90 -42.81
CA PHE A 277 -22.70 -2.47 -43.54
C PHE A 277 -22.88 -1.12 -44.26
N ASN A 278 -24.10 -0.75 -44.65
CA ASN A 278 -24.34 0.52 -45.33
C ASN A 278 -24.61 1.72 -44.41
N SER A 279 -25.02 1.53 -43.16
CA SER A 279 -25.18 2.62 -42.18
C SER A 279 -23.98 2.77 -41.24
N LEU A 280 -23.27 1.69 -40.90
CA LEU A 280 -22.12 1.70 -39.97
C LEU A 280 -21.01 2.64 -40.40
N ALA A 281 -20.59 2.58 -41.67
CA ALA A 281 -19.53 3.45 -42.15
C ALA A 281 -20.11 4.86 -42.36
N SER A 282 -19.84 5.75 -41.39
CA SER A 282 -20.19 7.17 -41.42
C SER A 282 -19.90 7.80 -42.80
N PRO A 283 -20.68 8.82 -43.25
CA PRO A 283 -20.46 9.46 -44.55
C PRO A 283 -19.04 9.98 -44.77
N MET A 284 -18.30 10.31 -43.70
CA MET A 284 -16.89 10.70 -43.78
C MET A 284 -15.98 9.49 -44.07
N VAL A 285 -16.24 8.34 -43.44
CA VAL A 285 -15.52 7.08 -43.66
C VAL A 285 -15.67 6.60 -45.10
N LYS A 286 -16.91 6.63 -45.62
CA LYS A 286 -17.21 6.22 -47.00
C LYS A 286 -16.62 7.15 -48.05
N LYS A 287 -16.62 8.48 -47.82
CA LYS A 287 -16.09 9.45 -48.79
C LYS A 287 -14.57 9.59 -48.73
N HIS A 288 -13.97 9.46 -47.55
CA HIS A 288 -12.55 9.74 -47.31
C HIS A 288 -11.92 8.68 -46.38
N PRO A 289 -11.81 7.41 -46.83
CA PRO A 289 -11.27 6.31 -46.01
C PRO A 289 -9.80 6.54 -45.62
N LEU A 290 -8.98 7.12 -46.50
CA LEU A 290 -7.58 7.46 -46.21
C LEU A 290 -7.46 8.57 -45.15
N VAL A 291 -8.30 9.61 -45.22
CA VAL A 291 -8.32 10.69 -44.20
C VAL A 291 -8.82 10.16 -42.87
N THR A 292 -9.82 9.26 -42.89
CA THR A 292 -10.31 8.56 -41.70
C THR A 292 -9.21 7.71 -41.05
N ALA A 293 -8.49 6.90 -41.83
CA ALA A 293 -7.40 6.08 -41.32
C ALA A 293 -6.26 6.95 -40.74
N LEU A 294 -5.93 8.06 -41.39
CA LEU A 294 -4.94 9.02 -40.90
C LEU A 294 -5.37 9.68 -39.59
N LEU A 295 -6.65 10.10 -39.46
CA LEU A 295 -7.19 10.67 -38.22
C LEU A 295 -7.22 9.66 -37.07
N LEU A 296 -7.57 8.40 -37.34
CA LEU A 296 -7.52 7.31 -36.35
C LEU A 296 -6.08 7.00 -35.93
N PHE A 297 -5.12 6.99 -36.86
CA PHE A 297 -3.70 6.82 -36.56
C PHE A 297 -3.15 7.99 -35.74
N LEU A 298 -3.49 9.24 -36.07
CA LEU A 298 -3.10 10.42 -35.29
C LEU A 298 -3.71 10.40 -33.88
N LEU A 299 -4.98 10.00 -33.75
CA LEU A 299 -5.63 9.82 -32.44
C LEU A 299 -4.94 8.73 -31.61
N PHE A 300 -4.61 7.58 -32.22
CA PHE A 300 -3.85 6.52 -31.56
C PHE A 300 -2.47 7.00 -31.13
N CYS A 301 -1.70 7.68 -31.99
CA CYS A 301 -0.39 8.20 -31.65
C CYS A 301 -0.46 9.27 -30.54
N LEU A 302 -1.50 10.11 -30.53
CA LEU A 302 -1.72 11.10 -29.48
C LEU A 302 -2.05 10.44 -28.13
N THR A 303 -3.00 9.51 -28.10
CA THR A 303 -3.34 8.78 -26.85
C THR A 303 -2.17 7.93 -26.38
N PHE A 304 -1.41 7.32 -27.28
CA PHE A 304 -0.22 6.53 -26.97
C PHE A 304 0.90 7.38 -26.38
N GLY A 305 1.16 8.56 -26.95
CA GLY A 305 2.10 9.53 -26.38
C GLY A 305 1.67 10.00 -24.98
N ILE A 306 0.38 10.30 -24.79
CA ILE A 306 -0.18 10.65 -23.48
C ILE A 306 0.00 9.50 -22.49
N PHE A 307 -0.45 8.28 -22.81
CA PHE A 307 -0.37 7.16 -21.89
C PHE A 307 1.07 6.71 -21.60
N ILE A 308 2.01 6.81 -22.56
CA ILE A 308 3.45 6.62 -22.29
C ILE A 308 3.92 7.63 -21.24
N VAL A 309 3.63 8.93 -21.43
CA VAL A 309 4.06 9.98 -20.49
C VAL A 309 3.40 9.77 -19.12
N THR A 310 2.09 9.49 -19.06
CA THR A 310 1.41 9.17 -17.80
C THR A 310 2.06 7.99 -17.09
N THR A 311 2.34 6.90 -17.80
CA THR A 311 2.92 5.68 -17.23
C THR A 311 4.36 5.89 -16.74
N ILE A 312 5.16 6.70 -17.45
CA ILE A 312 6.52 7.09 -17.01
C ILE A 312 6.47 8.06 -15.82
N VAL A 313 5.43 8.90 -15.73
CA VAL A 313 5.23 9.81 -14.58
C VAL A 313 4.72 9.07 -13.35
N SER A 314 3.97 7.97 -13.52
CA SER A 314 3.46 7.12 -12.43
C SER A 314 4.34 5.92 -12.08
N SER A 315 5.46 5.70 -12.78
CA SER A 315 6.33 4.54 -12.55
C SER A 315 7.01 4.57 -11.19
N ASP A 316 7.30 3.37 -10.67
CA ASP A 316 7.98 3.17 -9.38
C ASP A 316 7.24 3.91 -8.25
N PHE A 317 5.92 3.69 -8.18
CA PHE A 317 5.01 4.38 -7.28
C PHE A 317 5.26 3.97 -5.81
N CYS A 318 5.30 4.95 -4.92
CA CYS A 318 5.41 4.78 -3.47
C CYS A 318 4.25 5.50 -2.78
N VAL A 319 3.62 4.82 -1.82
CA VAL A 319 2.71 5.39 -0.83
C VAL A 319 3.20 4.97 0.56
N THR A 320 3.51 5.93 1.41
CA THR A 320 3.77 5.70 2.85
C THR A 320 2.51 5.97 3.66
N TYR A 321 2.50 5.56 4.93
CA TYR A 321 1.50 5.99 5.91
C TYR A 321 2.14 6.85 7.00
N ASP A 322 1.32 7.54 7.79
CA ASP A 322 1.69 8.39 8.94
C ASP A 322 2.96 9.27 8.80
N PRO A 323 2.90 10.42 8.12
CA PRO A 323 1.83 10.88 7.25
C PRO A 323 1.79 10.10 5.94
N ILE A 324 0.62 10.14 5.28
CA ILE A 324 0.46 9.65 3.92
C ILE A 324 1.27 10.54 2.98
N GLU A 325 2.24 9.95 2.28
CA GLU A 325 3.01 10.61 1.23
C GLU A 325 2.94 9.80 -0.05
N VAL A 326 2.96 10.49 -1.19
CA VAL A 326 2.95 9.85 -2.52
C VAL A 326 4.15 10.32 -3.31
N SER A 327 4.95 9.39 -3.84
CA SER A 327 6.07 9.72 -4.73
C SER A 327 6.18 8.77 -5.93
N THR A 328 6.77 9.26 -7.01
CA THR A 328 7.04 8.52 -8.24
C THR A 328 8.49 8.75 -8.64
N TYR A 329 9.00 7.97 -9.60
CA TYR A 329 10.34 8.18 -10.15
C TYR A 329 10.60 9.65 -10.55
N VAL A 330 9.62 10.30 -11.18
CA VAL A 330 9.75 11.69 -11.67
C VAL A 330 9.76 12.70 -10.52
N THR A 331 8.97 12.49 -9.47
CA THR A 331 8.98 13.41 -8.31
C THR A 331 10.23 13.22 -7.46
N ARG A 332 10.70 11.98 -7.26
CA ARG A 332 11.97 11.69 -6.57
C ARG A 332 13.17 12.27 -7.31
N LYS A 333 13.26 12.08 -8.63
CA LYS A 333 14.35 12.62 -9.46
C LYS A 333 14.50 14.14 -9.38
N ASN A 334 13.43 14.86 -9.04
CA ASN A 334 13.43 16.32 -8.85
C ASN A 334 13.45 16.76 -7.36
N ASN A 335 13.41 15.83 -6.39
CA ASN A 335 13.44 16.18 -4.97
C ASN A 335 14.88 16.38 -4.45
N ASN A 336 15.20 17.58 -3.99
CA ASN A 336 16.49 17.92 -3.40
C ASN A 336 16.68 17.40 -1.97
N GLU A 337 15.61 16.89 -1.33
CA GLU A 337 15.71 16.22 -0.03
C GLU A 337 16.37 14.84 -0.09
N ILE A 338 16.47 14.24 -1.28
CA ILE A 338 17.06 12.91 -1.47
C ILE A 338 18.58 12.97 -1.45
N CYS A 339 19.19 11.98 -0.82
CA CYS A 339 20.63 11.70 -0.87
C CYS A 339 21.09 11.41 -2.31
N ARG A 340 21.91 12.30 -2.86
CA ARG A 340 22.35 12.32 -4.27
C ARG A 340 23.86 12.16 -4.49
N GLU A 341 24.69 12.72 -3.61
CA GLU A 341 26.15 12.81 -3.78
C GLU A 341 26.82 12.81 -2.40
N GLY A 342 28.00 12.17 -2.30
CA GLY A 342 28.79 12.16 -1.05
C GLY A 342 28.20 11.29 0.07
N ILE A 343 28.63 11.55 1.31
CA ILE A 343 28.05 10.95 2.52
C ILE A 343 26.82 11.76 2.91
N CYS A 344 25.69 11.09 3.07
CA CYS A 344 24.38 11.73 3.24
C CYS A 344 23.84 11.66 4.67
N PHE A 345 24.05 10.52 5.33
CA PHE A 345 23.52 10.23 6.66
C PHE A 345 24.57 9.44 7.43
N THR A 346 24.90 9.92 8.63
CA THR A 346 25.67 9.17 9.63
C THR A 346 24.82 9.02 10.89
N TYR A 347 24.78 7.81 11.42
CA TYR A 347 24.04 7.46 12.64
C TYR A 347 24.77 6.35 13.39
N MET A 348 24.35 6.05 14.62
CA MET A 348 24.96 5.02 15.44
C MET A 348 23.90 4.01 15.86
N THR A 349 24.19 2.72 15.78
CA THR A 349 23.39 1.68 16.45
C THR A 349 24.12 1.19 17.69
N ILE A 350 23.36 0.87 18.74
CA ILE A 350 23.98 0.30 19.93
C ILE A 350 24.43 -1.15 19.67
N SER A 351 25.50 -1.53 20.36
CA SER A 351 26.16 -2.83 20.23
C SER A 351 25.75 -3.78 21.37
N LYS A 352 26.25 -5.02 21.34
CA LYS A 352 26.07 -6.01 22.41
C LYS A 352 26.50 -5.51 23.82
N ASP A 353 27.51 -4.64 23.92
CA ASP A 353 27.96 -3.99 25.16
C ASP A 353 28.15 -2.48 24.93
N ILE A 354 27.15 -1.70 25.34
CA ILE A 354 27.12 -0.25 25.15
C ILE A 354 28.11 0.54 26.02
N SER A 355 28.86 -0.15 26.90
CA SER A 355 29.94 0.44 27.68
C SER A 355 31.30 0.38 26.97
N THR A 356 31.54 -0.60 26.09
CA THR A 356 32.82 -0.80 25.39
C THR A 356 32.74 -0.80 23.86
N GLN A 357 31.54 -0.80 23.27
CA GLN A 357 31.35 -0.96 21.82
C GLN A 357 30.24 -0.05 21.27
N MET A 358 30.41 0.45 20.05
CA MET A 358 29.42 1.29 19.35
C MET A 358 29.51 1.06 17.83
N ILE A 359 28.38 0.90 17.15
CA ILE A 359 28.38 0.67 15.70
C ILE A 359 28.06 2.00 15.01
N VAL A 360 28.99 2.50 14.18
CA VAL A 360 28.79 3.70 13.37
C VAL A 360 28.36 3.29 11.97
N ASN A 361 27.19 3.74 11.55
CA ASN A 361 26.59 3.45 10.25
C ASN A 361 26.55 4.73 9.40
N PHE A 362 26.76 4.61 8.10
CA PHE A 362 26.59 5.73 7.19
C PHE A 362 26.16 5.31 5.78
N GLN A 363 25.40 6.17 5.13
CA GLN A 363 24.99 6.02 3.73
C GLN A 363 25.70 7.04 2.85
N LEU A 364 26.14 6.59 1.67
CA LEU A 364 26.80 7.43 0.68
C LEU A 364 26.38 7.06 -0.74
N VAL A 365 26.45 8.03 -1.65
CA VAL A 365 26.25 7.82 -3.10
C VAL A 365 27.59 7.96 -3.82
N ALA A 366 27.93 6.90 -4.54
CA ALA A 366 29.14 6.81 -5.36
C ALA A 366 28.92 5.77 -6.47
N THR A 367 29.58 5.93 -7.61
CA THR A 367 29.57 4.94 -8.70
C THR A 367 30.61 3.85 -8.47
N ARG A 368 31.71 4.18 -7.78
CA ARG A 368 32.76 3.27 -7.31
C ARG A 368 33.24 3.72 -5.93
N LEU A 369 33.46 2.77 -5.01
CA LEU A 369 33.98 3.01 -3.68
C LEU A 369 35.37 2.35 -3.55
N ASP A 370 36.38 3.13 -3.15
CA ASP A 370 37.79 2.75 -3.10
C ASP A 370 38.34 2.66 -1.67
N ASP A 371 37.84 3.48 -0.75
CA ASP A 371 38.06 3.40 0.71
C ASP A 371 36.80 3.91 1.45
N ALA A 372 36.55 3.44 2.67
CA ALA A 372 35.48 3.91 3.55
C ALA A 372 35.86 3.68 5.01
N TYR A 373 35.68 4.68 5.87
CA TYR A 373 36.22 4.66 7.22
C TYR A 373 35.55 5.65 8.17
N VAL A 374 35.85 5.48 9.46
CA VAL A 374 35.39 6.34 10.55
C VAL A 374 36.59 6.89 11.30
N TYR A 375 36.67 8.21 11.43
CA TYR A 375 37.49 8.88 12.42
C TYR A 375 36.74 8.92 13.75
N TYR A 376 37.40 8.55 14.84
CA TYR A 376 36.82 8.61 16.18
C TYR A 376 37.86 8.95 17.25
N GLY A 377 37.40 9.42 18.41
CA GLY A 377 38.26 9.65 19.56
C GLY A 377 37.49 10.07 20.81
N THR A 378 38.15 9.97 21.96
CA THR A 378 37.66 10.58 23.20
C THR A 378 37.89 12.08 23.18
N PHE A 379 37.07 12.84 23.92
CA PHE A 379 37.34 14.24 24.21
C PHE A 379 36.93 14.57 25.65
N ASN A 380 37.55 15.59 26.25
CA ASN A 380 37.16 16.06 27.58
C ASN A 380 35.89 16.93 27.46
N PRO A 381 34.74 16.53 28.04
CA PRO A 381 33.50 17.29 27.94
C PRO A 381 33.47 18.58 28.77
N GLN A 382 34.49 18.84 29.59
CA GLN A 382 34.65 20.08 30.36
C GLN A 382 35.36 21.20 29.58
N LEU A 383 35.67 20.99 28.29
CA LEU A 383 36.41 21.91 27.43
C LEU A 383 35.71 22.10 26.10
N ASP A 384 36.00 23.21 25.40
CA ASP A 384 35.55 23.41 24.03
C ASP A 384 36.10 22.33 23.10
N PHE A 385 35.22 21.79 22.25
CA PHE A 385 35.55 20.70 21.34
C PHE A 385 35.95 21.21 19.96
N GLN A 386 37.12 20.77 19.48
CA GLN A 386 37.55 20.93 18.10
C GLN A 386 37.92 19.56 17.52
N PHE A 387 37.41 19.26 16.32
CA PHE A 387 37.76 18.03 15.60
C PHE A 387 39.14 18.19 14.94
N ASN A 388 39.98 17.15 15.06
CA ASN A 388 41.28 17.09 14.40
C ASN A 388 41.53 15.65 13.90
N SER A 389 41.51 15.47 12.58
CA SER A 389 41.72 14.18 11.92
C SER A 389 43.12 13.60 12.19
N ASN A 390 44.14 14.44 12.40
CA ASN A 390 45.51 14.00 12.65
C ASN A 390 45.71 13.38 14.05
N THR A 391 44.80 13.64 14.99
CA THR A 391 44.77 13.05 16.34
C THR A 391 43.61 12.07 16.55
N SER A 392 42.80 11.84 15.51
CA SER A 392 41.69 10.88 15.54
C SER A 392 42.21 9.47 15.26
N SER A 393 41.65 8.46 15.93
CA SER A 393 41.79 7.07 15.50
C SER A 393 41.01 6.85 14.20
N LYS A 394 41.58 6.14 13.22
CA LYS A 394 40.91 5.72 11.98
C LYS A 394 40.58 4.23 12.07
N ILE A 395 39.35 3.83 11.75
CA ILE A 395 38.96 2.43 11.56
C ILE A 395 38.30 2.23 10.19
N GLN A 396 38.57 1.09 9.56
CA GLN A 396 37.97 0.70 8.29
C GLN A 396 36.47 0.42 8.45
N ALA A 397 35.66 0.87 7.50
CA ALA A 397 34.26 0.48 7.37
C ALA A 397 34.10 -0.62 6.32
N SER A 398 33.13 -1.52 6.55
CA SER A 398 32.63 -2.45 5.55
C SER A 398 31.32 -1.92 4.97
N CYS A 399 31.14 -2.08 3.67
CA CYS A 399 30.03 -1.50 2.92
C CYS A 399 29.41 -2.54 1.97
N PHE A 400 28.13 -2.36 1.64
CA PHE A 400 27.46 -3.13 0.59
C PHE A 400 26.56 -2.19 -0.24
N LYS A 401 26.29 -2.60 -1.48
CA LYS A 401 25.45 -1.85 -2.41
C LYS A 401 23.96 -2.07 -2.12
N LEU A 402 23.18 -1.00 -2.23
CA LEU A 402 21.72 -1.03 -2.13
C LEU A 402 21.04 -1.12 -3.51
N ASP A 403 21.80 -1.31 -4.60
CA ASP A 403 21.34 -1.37 -6.00
C ASP A 403 20.17 -2.35 -6.23
N HIS A 404 20.07 -3.43 -5.44
CA HIS A 404 18.98 -4.41 -5.51
C HIS A 404 17.64 -3.90 -4.94
N VAL A 405 17.66 -2.76 -4.26
CA VAL A 405 16.49 -2.11 -3.64
C VAL A 405 16.30 -0.73 -4.28
N ILE A 406 17.32 0.13 -4.19
CA ILE A 406 17.30 1.49 -4.75
C ILE A 406 17.89 1.46 -6.18
N SER A 407 17.06 1.04 -7.15
CA SER A 407 17.46 1.03 -8.57
C SER A 407 17.66 2.42 -9.20
N GLU A 408 17.34 3.50 -8.48
CA GLU A 408 17.42 4.89 -8.95
C GLU A 408 18.78 5.56 -8.68
N VAL A 409 19.55 5.07 -7.71
CA VAL A 409 20.78 5.71 -7.22
C VAL A 409 21.77 4.64 -6.75
N SER A 410 23.02 4.67 -7.25
CA SER A 410 24.11 3.80 -6.77
C SER A 410 24.53 4.19 -5.35
N ARG A 411 23.84 3.62 -4.36
CA ARG A 411 24.00 3.92 -2.93
C ARG A 411 24.68 2.76 -2.21
N TYR A 412 25.62 3.08 -1.33
CA TYR A 412 26.20 2.14 -0.39
C TYR A 412 25.67 2.38 1.02
N GLN A 413 25.41 1.30 1.76
CA GLN A 413 25.32 1.32 3.22
C GLN A 413 26.65 0.82 3.77
N CYS A 414 27.27 1.61 4.64
CA CYS A 414 28.54 1.33 5.30
C CYS A 414 28.33 1.21 6.82
N TYR A 415 29.19 0.43 7.48
CA TYR A 415 29.24 0.31 8.93
C TYR A 415 30.67 0.06 9.43
N ALA A 416 30.97 0.53 10.63
CA ALA A 416 32.20 0.21 11.37
C ALA A 416 31.86 -0.09 12.84
N ASN A 417 32.39 -1.21 13.35
CA ASN A 417 32.24 -1.59 14.75
C ASN A 417 33.37 -0.96 15.58
N LEU A 418 33.07 0.08 16.35
CA LEU A 418 34.03 0.67 17.28
C LEU A 418 34.09 -0.23 18.52
N VAL A 419 35.26 -0.78 18.81
CA VAL A 419 35.48 -1.72 19.92
C VAL A 419 36.57 -1.21 20.88
N ASN A 420 36.63 -1.80 22.09
CA ASN A 420 37.57 -1.41 23.16
C ASN A 420 37.45 0.09 23.57
N LEU A 421 36.24 0.64 23.48
CA LEU A 421 35.94 1.98 23.97
C LEU A 421 36.03 2.02 25.50
N SER A 422 36.46 3.16 26.03
CA SER A 422 36.43 3.43 27.46
C SER A 422 34.98 3.62 27.92
N PRO A 423 34.53 2.95 28.99
CA PRO A 423 33.23 3.19 29.61
C PRO A 423 33.07 4.61 30.18
N SER A 424 31.83 5.04 30.42
CA SER A 424 31.46 6.37 30.96
C SER A 424 32.11 7.58 30.24
N SER A 425 32.47 7.44 28.96
CA SER A 425 33.32 8.40 28.25
C SER A 425 32.59 9.12 27.12
N SER A 426 32.99 10.37 26.85
CA SER A 426 32.49 11.15 25.71
C SER A 426 33.34 10.90 24.46
N TYR A 427 32.68 10.48 23.39
CA TYR A 427 33.31 10.19 22.10
C TYR A 427 32.76 11.09 20.99
N TYR A 428 33.62 11.40 20.01
CA TYR A 428 33.22 12.00 18.74
C TYR A 428 33.46 11.02 17.58
N VAL A 429 32.68 11.16 16.51
CA VAL A 429 32.87 10.43 15.24
C VAL A 429 32.68 11.33 14.03
N LYS A 430 33.47 11.08 12.98
CA LYS A 430 33.30 11.66 11.63
C LYS A 430 33.52 10.57 10.59
N THR A 431 32.61 10.41 9.64
CA THR A 431 32.69 9.41 8.58
C THR A 431 33.31 10.01 7.32
N ALA A 432 34.04 9.18 6.58
CA ALA A 432 34.72 9.58 5.35
C ALA A 432 34.91 8.39 4.40
N ALA A 433 35.00 8.68 3.11
CA ALA A 433 35.14 7.69 2.04
C ALA A 433 35.93 8.25 0.87
N VAL A 434 36.64 7.39 0.14
CA VAL A 434 37.29 7.72 -1.13
C VAL A 434 36.61 6.93 -2.23
N GLY A 435 36.24 7.59 -3.31
CA GLY A 435 35.55 6.94 -4.42
C GLY A 435 35.18 7.93 -5.51
N VAL A 436 34.52 7.43 -6.56
CA VAL A 436 34.02 8.23 -7.68
C VAL A 436 32.57 8.63 -7.37
N PRO A 437 32.27 9.93 -7.13
CA PRO A 437 30.98 10.34 -6.57
C PRO A 437 29.81 10.22 -7.57
N ASN A 438 30.05 10.48 -8.86
CA ASN A 438 29.00 10.45 -9.89
C ASN A 438 29.57 9.96 -11.25
N TYR A 439 28.70 9.73 -12.24
CA TYR A 439 29.11 9.18 -13.54
C TYR A 439 29.83 10.17 -14.46
N PHE A 440 29.91 11.46 -14.09
CA PHE A 440 30.57 12.49 -14.90
C PHE A 440 32.05 12.67 -14.55
N THR A 441 32.49 12.14 -13.41
CA THR A 441 33.90 12.10 -13.00
C THR A 441 34.48 10.70 -13.15
N SER A 442 35.77 10.61 -13.49
CA SER A 442 36.54 9.35 -13.51
C SER A 442 37.60 9.27 -12.40
N GLN A 443 37.90 10.43 -11.78
CA GLN A 443 38.84 10.56 -10.67
C GLN A 443 38.12 10.26 -9.34
N ALA A 444 38.82 9.57 -8.44
CA ALA A 444 38.35 9.37 -7.08
C ALA A 444 38.59 10.64 -6.24
N SER A 445 37.64 10.96 -5.37
CA SER A 445 37.69 12.10 -4.45
C SER A 445 37.44 11.65 -3.01
N LEU A 446 38.05 12.35 -2.06
CA LEU A 446 37.67 12.25 -0.65
C LEU A 446 36.29 12.91 -0.44
N MET A 447 35.36 12.13 0.10
CA MET A 447 34.05 12.55 0.57
C MET A 447 34.06 12.44 2.09
N GLU A 448 33.85 13.54 2.81
CA GLU A 448 33.67 13.53 4.26
C GLU A 448 32.26 13.98 4.62
N ASP A 449 31.72 13.48 5.73
CA ASP A 449 30.51 14.07 6.31
C ASP A 449 30.78 15.52 6.73
N SER A 450 29.80 16.40 6.52
CA SER A 450 29.83 17.79 6.97
C SER A 450 29.79 17.94 8.49
N LEU A 451 29.26 16.93 9.20
CA LEU A 451 29.02 16.95 10.64
C LEU A 451 30.01 16.06 11.41
N VAL A 452 30.23 16.42 12.67
CA VAL A 452 30.95 15.60 13.66
C VAL A 452 29.96 15.27 14.77
N TYR A 453 29.63 13.99 14.88
CA TYR A 453 28.63 13.49 15.82
C TYR A 453 29.30 13.17 17.15
N LYS A 454 28.54 13.23 18.24
CA LYS A 454 29.02 12.90 19.59
C LYS A 454 28.11 11.88 20.24
N PHE A 455 28.69 10.91 20.94
CA PHE A 455 27.96 9.93 21.76
C PHE A 455 28.65 9.74 23.12
N ARG A 456 27.99 9.00 24.03
CA ARG A 456 28.55 8.60 25.32
C ARG A 456 28.49 7.08 25.44
N THR A 457 29.57 6.45 25.91
CA THR A 457 29.52 5.05 26.37
C THR A 457 28.85 4.97 27.74
N ALA A 458 28.12 3.88 27.99
CA ALA A 458 27.53 3.61 29.30
C ALA A 458 28.62 3.30 30.37
N PRO A 459 28.28 3.33 31.67
CA PRO A 459 29.13 2.75 32.70
C PRO A 459 29.39 1.26 32.47
N SER A 460 30.58 0.79 32.83
CA SER A 460 30.96 -0.61 32.60
C SER A 460 30.13 -1.57 33.43
N ALA A 461 29.76 -2.71 32.84
CA ALA A 461 29.23 -3.84 33.58
C ALA A 461 30.16 -4.35 34.71
N TYR A 462 31.43 -3.95 34.72
CA TYR A 462 32.41 -4.29 35.76
C TYR A 462 32.80 -3.11 36.66
N SER A 463 32.19 -1.93 36.49
CA SER A 463 32.44 -0.75 37.35
C SER A 463 31.68 -0.85 38.67
N SER A 464 32.35 -0.44 39.75
CA SER A 464 31.75 -0.34 41.09
C SER A 464 31.15 1.04 41.39
N VAL A 465 31.60 2.09 40.68
CA VAL A 465 31.47 3.50 41.12
C VAL A 465 30.27 4.22 40.50
N ASP A 466 29.90 3.87 39.27
CA ASP A 466 28.75 4.46 38.55
C ASP A 466 27.94 3.34 37.91
N ARG A 467 26.62 3.37 38.08
CA ARG A 467 25.69 2.32 37.63
C ARG A 467 24.37 2.85 37.09
N VAL A 468 24.20 4.15 36.86
CA VAL A 468 22.94 4.65 36.30
C VAL A 468 22.99 4.57 34.78
N VAL A 469 22.10 3.77 34.18
CA VAL A 469 21.90 3.73 32.73
C VAL A 469 20.50 4.19 32.40
N SER A 470 20.42 5.20 31.54
CA SER A 470 19.15 5.73 31.04
C SER A 470 19.03 5.60 29.53
N PHE A 471 17.81 5.41 29.05
CA PHE A 471 17.45 5.44 27.64
C PHE A 471 16.01 5.96 27.49
N VAL A 472 15.57 6.17 26.25
CA VAL A 472 14.14 6.37 25.93
C VAL A 472 13.62 5.21 25.09
N ASN A 473 12.35 4.85 25.24
CA ASN A 473 11.72 3.73 24.55
C ASN A 473 10.33 4.12 24.02
N GLY A 474 10.11 3.92 22.73
CA GLY A 474 8.77 3.82 22.14
C GLY A 474 8.83 2.82 20.99
N GLY A 475 7.83 2.85 20.12
CA GLY A 475 7.77 2.20 18.81
C GLY A 475 6.88 3.04 17.92
N ASP A 476 6.62 2.62 16.68
CA ASP A 476 5.58 3.23 15.85
C ASP A 476 5.90 4.71 15.61
N PHE A 477 7.12 4.89 15.10
CA PHE A 477 7.82 6.16 15.03
C PHE A 477 7.50 6.87 13.72
N ALA A 478 6.79 8.00 13.81
CA ALA A 478 6.52 8.86 12.68
C ALA A 478 6.88 10.32 12.97
N TRP A 479 7.55 10.97 12.02
CA TRP A 479 7.92 12.38 12.14
C TRP A 479 6.74 13.31 11.80
N LYS A 480 5.91 13.58 12.81
CA LYS A 480 4.88 14.64 12.82
C LYS A 480 5.15 15.67 13.93
N ASP A 481 4.35 16.73 13.99
CA ASP A 481 4.54 17.85 14.92
C ASP A 481 4.66 17.43 16.39
N SER A 482 3.83 16.49 16.84
CA SER A 482 3.91 15.92 18.19
C SER A 482 5.25 15.25 18.50
N THR A 483 5.90 14.68 17.48
CA THR A 483 7.16 13.94 17.61
C THR A 483 8.35 14.90 17.66
N TYR A 484 8.28 16.03 16.94
CA TYR A 484 9.25 17.13 17.12
C TYR A 484 9.13 17.75 18.52
N GLU A 485 7.90 17.98 19.01
CA GLU A 485 7.66 18.51 20.36
C GLU A 485 8.02 17.52 21.48
N LEU A 486 7.81 16.21 21.28
CA LEU A 486 8.34 15.17 22.17
C LEU A 486 9.87 15.13 22.15
N ALA A 487 10.52 15.24 20.99
CA ALA A 487 11.98 15.28 20.91
C ALA A 487 12.57 16.48 21.68
N SER A 488 11.85 17.60 21.80
CA SER A 488 12.27 18.73 22.65
C SER A 488 12.46 18.35 24.13
N VAL A 489 11.70 17.36 24.63
CA VAL A 489 11.79 16.85 26.01
C VAL A 489 13.17 16.27 26.31
N LEU A 490 13.87 15.71 25.32
CA LEU A 490 15.23 15.19 25.45
C LEU A 490 16.22 16.27 25.94
N THR A 491 16.01 17.52 25.56
CA THR A 491 16.80 18.67 26.05
C THR A 491 16.54 18.97 27.53
N SER A 492 15.35 18.64 28.04
CA SER A 492 15.06 18.75 29.48
C SER A 492 15.59 17.55 30.27
N LEU A 493 15.59 16.34 29.70
CA LEU A 493 16.24 15.18 30.31
C LEU A 493 17.77 15.36 30.39
N GLY A 494 18.38 16.00 29.38
CA GLY A 494 19.82 16.30 29.34
C GLY A 494 20.34 17.20 30.47
N LYS A 495 19.46 17.97 31.14
CA LYS A 495 19.80 18.82 32.29
C LYS A 495 20.17 18.04 33.55
N ASN A 496 19.74 16.77 33.66
CA ASN A 496 20.18 15.88 34.73
C ASN A 496 21.15 14.84 34.16
N MET A 497 22.46 15.13 34.20
CA MET A 497 23.49 14.26 33.62
C MET A 497 23.40 12.80 34.12
N ALA A 498 23.01 12.58 35.38
CA ALA A 498 22.88 11.25 35.99
C ALA A 498 21.70 10.42 35.42
N THR A 499 20.68 11.06 34.86
CA THR A 499 19.54 10.37 34.21
C THR A 499 19.37 10.77 32.73
N CYS A 500 20.39 11.38 32.13
CA CYS A 500 20.37 11.76 30.73
C CYS A 500 20.46 10.49 29.86
N PRO A 501 19.56 10.28 28.88
CA PRO A 501 19.59 9.12 27.99
C PRO A 501 20.94 8.89 27.29
N TYR A 502 21.35 7.62 27.20
CA TYR A 502 22.51 7.16 26.43
C TYR A 502 22.13 6.79 24.99
N PHE A 503 20.94 6.23 24.79
CA PHE A 503 20.40 5.80 23.48
C PHE A 503 18.86 5.91 23.46
N ALA A 504 18.26 5.62 22.31
CA ALA A 504 16.82 5.50 22.13
C ALA A 504 16.46 4.14 21.49
N MET A 505 15.40 3.51 21.98
CA MET A 505 14.81 2.28 21.45
C MET A 505 13.52 2.57 20.69
N VAL A 506 13.40 2.02 19.48
CA VAL A 506 12.19 2.06 18.64
C VAL A 506 11.73 0.63 18.38
N GLY A 507 10.69 0.18 19.08
CA GLY A 507 10.18 -1.19 19.04
C GLY A 507 9.38 -1.53 17.78
N GLY A 508 10.00 -1.43 16.61
CA GLY A 508 9.36 -1.66 15.32
C GLY A 508 8.58 -0.47 14.80
N ASP A 509 8.17 -0.56 13.54
CA ASP A 509 7.52 0.47 12.74
C ASP A 509 8.28 1.79 12.81
N VAL A 510 9.50 1.70 12.33
CA VAL A 510 10.53 2.73 12.47
C VAL A 510 10.30 3.87 11.49
N ALA A 511 9.83 3.60 10.27
CA ALA A 511 9.70 4.63 9.22
C ALA A 511 8.38 4.64 8.41
N TYR A 512 7.54 3.61 8.50
CA TYR A 512 6.31 3.45 7.67
C TYR A 512 6.56 3.49 6.16
N GLU A 513 7.59 2.76 5.72
CA GLU A 513 7.97 2.60 4.31
C GLU A 513 7.21 1.46 3.59
N ASN A 514 6.64 0.53 4.37
CA ASN A 514 5.75 -0.56 3.94
C ASN A 514 6.43 -1.66 3.10
N GLY A 515 7.71 -1.95 3.34
CA GLY A 515 8.49 -2.91 2.57
C GLY A 515 8.68 -2.53 1.09
N CYS A 516 8.57 -1.24 0.74
CA CYS A 516 8.49 -0.75 -0.62
C CYS A 516 9.85 -0.16 -1.10
N PRO A 517 10.56 -0.80 -2.05
CA PRO A 517 11.87 -0.34 -2.54
C PRO A 517 11.91 1.07 -3.17
N TYR A 518 10.74 1.66 -3.43
CA TYR A 518 10.58 3.01 -3.97
C TYR A 518 10.28 4.07 -2.90
N CYS A 519 10.05 3.65 -1.65
CA CYS A 519 9.82 4.53 -0.51
C CYS A 519 11.11 4.92 0.26
N TYR A 520 12.31 4.64 -0.28
CA TYR A 520 13.58 5.10 0.31
C TYR A 520 13.67 6.59 0.70
N PRO A 521 13.00 7.58 0.04
CA PRO A 521 13.05 8.98 0.50
C PRO A 521 12.48 9.18 1.90
N ARG A 522 11.65 8.24 2.36
CA ARG A 522 11.13 8.18 3.72
C ARG A 522 12.24 7.96 4.74
N TRP A 523 13.15 7.02 4.47
CA TRP A 523 14.38 6.82 5.25
C TRP A 523 15.30 8.04 5.17
N ASP A 524 15.47 8.64 3.98
CA ASP A 524 16.29 9.86 3.81
C ASP A 524 15.82 11.01 4.72
N ARG A 525 14.50 11.23 4.81
CA ARG A 525 13.93 12.22 5.74
C ARG A 525 14.03 11.76 7.19
N TRP A 526 13.80 10.47 7.46
CA TRP A 526 13.85 9.91 8.81
C TRP A 526 15.24 10.08 9.46
N PHE A 527 16.32 9.72 8.76
CA PHE A 527 17.68 9.89 9.27
C PHE A 527 18.08 11.35 9.43
N ARG A 528 17.67 12.24 8.49
CA ARG A 528 17.88 13.69 8.62
C ARG A 528 17.23 14.22 9.90
N ASN A 529 15.99 13.81 10.17
CA ASN A 529 15.26 14.23 11.36
C ASN A 529 15.86 13.60 12.63
N TRP A 530 16.26 12.32 12.60
CA TRP A 530 16.95 11.68 13.73
C TRP A 530 18.21 12.44 14.12
N ALA A 531 19.12 12.68 13.16
CA ALA A 531 20.37 13.42 13.39
C ALA A 531 20.14 14.84 13.93
N LYS A 532 19.02 15.48 13.59
CA LYS A 532 18.66 16.86 13.98
C LYS A 532 17.94 16.95 15.33
N TYR A 533 17.04 16.03 15.63
CA TYR A 533 16.09 16.13 16.75
C TYR A 533 16.33 15.09 17.85
N MET A 534 16.84 13.89 17.54
CA MET A 534 17.11 12.84 18.53
C MET A 534 18.48 13.05 19.19
N VAL A 535 18.58 14.19 19.87
CA VAL A 535 19.80 14.68 20.50
C VAL A 535 19.54 15.11 21.95
N VAL A 536 20.55 14.93 22.81
CA VAL A 536 20.55 15.44 24.19
C VAL A 536 21.61 16.52 24.34
N LYS A 537 21.22 17.70 24.82
CA LYS A 537 22.15 18.76 25.25
C LYS A 537 22.50 18.55 26.71
N ILE A 538 23.79 18.41 27.00
CA ILE A 538 24.33 18.32 28.37
C ILE A 538 25.15 19.58 28.63
N ASP A 539 24.89 20.22 29.76
CA ASP A 539 25.58 21.40 30.24
C ASP A 539 26.61 20.96 31.29
N TYR A 540 27.90 21.09 30.97
CA TYR A 540 29.01 20.68 31.83
C TYR A 540 29.51 21.83 32.70
N SER A 541 29.36 23.08 32.21
CA SER A 541 29.54 24.30 32.99
C SER A 541 28.54 25.37 32.54
N SER A 542 28.61 26.58 33.10
CA SER A 542 27.83 27.74 32.63
C SER A 542 28.22 28.24 31.24
N THR A 543 29.35 27.79 30.68
CA THR A 543 29.85 28.18 29.35
C THR A 543 30.05 27.00 28.40
N ILE A 544 30.25 25.78 28.91
CA ILE A 544 30.52 24.57 28.12
C ILE A 544 29.27 23.69 28.08
N SER A 545 28.68 23.60 26.89
CA SER A 545 27.56 22.72 26.55
C SER A 545 27.95 21.81 25.38
N HIS A 546 27.48 20.57 25.38
CA HIS A 546 27.62 19.68 24.24
C HIS A 546 26.30 19.00 23.87
N VAL A 547 26.07 18.87 22.57
CA VAL A 547 24.97 18.11 21.99
C VAL A 547 25.50 16.72 21.62
N TYR A 548 24.82 15.68 22.07
CA TYR A 548 25.10 14.29 21.73
C TYR A 548 23.92 13.71 20.96
N THR A 549 24.19 13.01 19.86
CA THR A 549 23.20 12.26 19.11
C THR A 549 22.91 10.96 19.86
N LEU A 550 21.64 10.60 20.03
CA LEU A 550 21.27 9.30 20.60
C LEU A 550 21.51 8.19 19.56
N PRO A 551 22.34 7.17 19.87
CA PRO A 551 22.37 5.94 19.12
C PRO A 551 21.01 5.22 19.18
N ILE A 552 20.79 4.34 18.19
CA ILE A 552 19.51 3.72 17.90
C ILE A 552 19.56 2.24 18.30
N ALA A 553 18.54 1.79 19.01
CA ALA A 553 18.15 0.39 19.14
C ALA A 553 16.80 0.21 18.43
N THR A 554 16.55 -0.91 17.74
CA THR A 554 15.27 -1.10 17.02
C THR A 554 14.77 -2.53 17.08
N ALA A 555 13.49 -2.77 17.34
CA ALA A 555 12.86 -4.02 16.91
C ALA A 555 12.41 -3.90 15.45
N VAL A 556 12.07 -5.02 14.81
CA VAL A 556 11.43 -5.02 13.48
C VAL A 556 9.91 -4.95 13.67
N GLY A 557 9.23 -4.08 12.94
CA GLY A 557 7.76 -4.02 12.88
C GLY A 557 7.20 -4.45 11.53
N ASN A 558 5.87 -4.54 11.43
CA ASN A 558 5.24 -5.03 10.20
C ASN A 558 5.40 -4.05 9.03
N HIS A 559 5.52 -2.74 9.26
CA HIS A 559 5.75 -1.76 8.21
C HIS A 559 7.17 -1.78 7.64
N GLU A 560 8.12 -2.50 8.26
CA GLU A 560 9.44 -2.79 7.67
C GLU A 560 9.41 -3.95 6.64
N ALA A 561 8.32 -4.73 6.57
CA ALA A 561 8.10 -5.80 5.59
C ALA A 561 6.70 -5.74 4.92
N GLY A 562 6.01 -4.61 5.05
CA GLY A 562 4.64 -4.38 4.57
C GLY A 562 3.52 -5.05 5.37
N ASN A 563 3.76 -6.19 6.03
CA ASN A 563 2.83 -6.84 6.97
C ASN A 563 3.59 -7.82 7.90
N PHE A 564 2.90 -8.55 8.76
CA PHE A 564 3.42 -9.67 9.54
C PHE A 564 3.52 -10.98 8.72
N GLN A 565 4.11 -12.01 9.33
CA GLN A 565 4.17 -13.40 8.85
C GLN A 565 4.86 -13.57 7.48
N ARG A 566 5.74 -12.62 7.12
CA ARG A 566 6.49 -12.56 5.87
C ARG A 566 7.67 -13.53 5.90
N SER A 567 7.40 -14.79 5.55
CA SER A 567 8.37 -15.89 5.61
C SER A 567 9.66 -15.66 4.81
N SER A 568 9.64 -14.78 3.78
CA SER A 568 10.83 -14.34 3.08
C SER A 568 11.36 -13.02 3.67
N ARG A 569 12.52 -13.09 4.31
CA ARG A 569 13.31 -11.89 4.70
C ARG A 569 13.61 -10.97 3.52
N ASN A 570 13.58 -11.45 2.27
CA ASN A 570 13.77 -10.59 1.09
C ASN A 570 12.60 -9.62 0.82
N GLU A 571 11.51 -9.67 1.59
CA GLU A 571 10.39 -8.71 1.50
C GLU A 571 10.66 -7.42 2.29
N ASN A 572 11.63 -7.46 3.21
CA ASN A 572 12.04 -6.31 4.02
C ASN A 572 13.03 -5.44 3.23
N GLY A 573 12.60 -4.26 2.78
CA GLY A 573 13.40 -3.43 1.88
C GLY A 573 14.72 -2.97 2.49
N TYR A 574 14.70 -2.58 3.78
CA TYR A 574 15.77 -1.78 4.35
C TYR A 574 16.21 -2.16 5.75
N TYR A 575 15.30 -2.54 6.64
CA TYR A 575 15.60 -2.60 8.07
C TYR A 575 16.81 -3.48 8.42
N ILE A 576 16.85 -4.70 7.86
CA ILE A 576 17.96 -5.65 8.11
C ILE A 576 19.29 -5.09 7.60
N ARG A 577 19.27 -4.28 6.54
CA ARG A 577 20.43 -3.59 5.94
C ARG A 577 20.85 -2.36 6.77
N LEU A 578 19.88 -1.60 7.29
CA LEU A 578 20.11 -0.31 7.95
C LEU A 578 20.48 -0.41 9.44
N PHE A 579 19.99 -1.43 10.16
CA PHE A 579 20.12 -1.49 11.63
C PHE A 579 20.88 -2.74 12.13
N PRO A 580 22.22 -2.80 11.98
CA PRO A 580 23.04 -3.79 12.65
C PRO A 580 23.15 -3.49 14.16
N HIS A 581 22.61 -4.35 15.01
CA HIS A 581 22.76 -4.28 16.48
C HIS A 581 23.82 -5.26 17.02
N GLU A 582 24.17 -6.27 16.22
CA GLU A 582 25.33 -7.13 16.43
C GLU A 582 26.05 -7.36 15.08
N ILE A 583 27.38 -7.46 15.11
CA ILE A 583 28.23 -7.66 13.94
C ILE A 583 29.27 -8.74 14.26
N GLU A 584 29.32 -9.79 13.45
CA GLU A 584 30.27 -10.91 13.58
C GLU A 584 31.69 -10.57 13.09
N THR A 585 32.30 -9.48 13.59
CA THR A 585 33.70 -9.13 13.30
C THR A 585 34.67 -10.02 14.06
N THR A 586 34.86 -11.26 13.58
CA THR A 586 35.98 -12.14 13.97
C THR A 586 37.27 -11.83 13.20
N GLN A 587 37.19 -11.07 12.10
CA GLN A 587 38.32 -10.68 11.26
C GLN A 587 38.87 -9.31 11.68
N SER A 588 40.18 -9.21 11.85
CA SER A 588 40.89 -7.97 12.20
C SER A 588 40.92 -6.93 11.08
N SER A 589 40.72 -7.36 9.84
CA SER A 589 40.66 -6.53 8.63
C SER A 589 39.52 -7.03 7.73
N PRO A 590 38.26 -6.66 7.99
CA PRO A 590 37.15 -7.05 7.13
C PRO A 590 37.26 -6.36 5.76
N PRO A 591 36.72 -6.95 4.67
CA PRO A 591 36.78 -6.35 3.35
C PRO A 591 35.94 -5.07 3.27
N LEU A 592 36.39 -4.13 2.42
CA LEU A 592 35.66 -2.88 2.14
C LEU A 592 34.26 -3.15 1.57
N ILE A 593 34.14 -4.12 0.66
CA ILE A 593 32.86 -4.57 0.12
C ILE A 593 32.52 -5.94 0.69
N VAL A 594 31.38 -6.02 1.38
CA VAL A 594 30.78 -7.26 1.92
C VAL A 594 29.52 -7.64 1.12
N PRO A 595 29.08 -8.91 1.18
CA PRO A 595 27.76 -9.31 0.68
C PRO A 595 26.61 -8.55 1.37
N ASP A 596 25.46 -8.48 0.69
CA ASP A 596 24.22 -7.93 1.26
C ASP A 596 23.78 -8.75 2.49
N PRO A 597 23.67 -8.15 3.69
CA PRO A 597 23.44 -8.86 4.95
C PRO A 597 21.99 -9.29 5.19
N GLN A 598 21.09 -9.10 4.22
CA GLN A 598 19.63 -9.34 4.34
C GLN A 598 19.25 -10.71 4.94
N ASN A 599 20.04 -11.75 4.62
CA ASN A 599 19.77 -13.12 5.03
C ASN A 599 20.81 -13.67 6.04
N THR A 600 21.66 -12.81 6.62
CA THR A 600 22.72 -13.21 7.56
C THR A 600 22.64 -12.51 8.92
N ARG A 601 22.10 -11.30 9.03
CA ARG A 601 21.90 -10.62 10.33
C ARG A 601 20.74 -11.24 11.12
N ALA A 602 20.95 -11.46 12.41
CA ALA A 602 19.89 -11.81 13.34
C ALA A 602 18.88 -10.66 13.50
N LEU A 603 17.60 -10.98 13.73
CA LEU A 603 16.55 -10.03 14.09
C LEU A 603 16.36 -9.98 15.62
N GLN A 604 16.63 -11.11 16.26
CA GLN A 604 16.74 -11.30 17.70
C GLN A 604 18.17 -11.04 18.17
N TYR A 605 18.34 -10.28 19.26
CA TYR A 605 19.67 -9.92 19.79
C TYR A 605 19.60 -9.46 21.26
N ILE A 606 20.78 -9.21 21.85
CA ILE A 606 20.93 -8.87 23.28
C ILE A 606 21.84 -7.64 23.45
N HIS A 607 21.44 -6.72 24.34
CA HIS A 607 22.29 -5.64 24.84
C HIS A 607 22.52 -5.76 26.34
N TYR A 608 23.78 -5.79 26.76
CA TYR A 608 24.19 -5.59 28.14
C TYR A 608 24.31 -4.08 28.39
N LEU A 609 23.46 -3.54 29.27
CA LEU A 609 23.40 -2.09 29.51
C LEU A 609 24.37 -1.66 30.62
N SER A 610 24.48 -2.49 31.66
CA SER A 610 25.36 -2.38 32.83
C SER A 610 25.32 -3.74 33.57
N ASN A 611 25.96 -3.90 34.73
CA ASN A 611 25.93 -5.16 35.49
C ASN A 611 24.51 -5.65 35.79
N HIS A 612 23.64 -4.72 36.18
CA HIS A 612 22.30 -5.05 36.68
C HIS A 612 21.23 -5.24 35.61
N THR A 613 21.41 -4.72 34.39
CA THR A 613 20.37 -4.71 33.34
C THR A 613 20.86 -5.31 32.02
N LEU A 614 20.13 -6.32 31.54
CA LEU A 614 20.15 -6.72 30.13
C LEU A 614 18.82 -6.35 29.43
N MET A 615 18.90 -6.14 28.12
CA MET A 615 17.77 -5.99 27.22
C MET A 615 17.86 -7.07 26.13
N MET A 616 16.75 -7.76 25.87
CA MET A 616 16.56 -8.71 24.78
C MET A 616 15.57 -8.11 23.79
N VAL A 617 15.85 -8.21 22.49
CA VAL A 617 14.92 -7.82 21.42
C VAL A 617 14.61 -9.06 20.60
N LEU A 618 13.35 -9.21 20.19
CA LEU A 618 12.84 -10.37 19.45
C LEU A 618 12.01 -9.89 18.25
N ASP A 619 11.93 -10.72 17.22
CA ASP A 619 11.02 -10.52 16.09
C ASP A 619 9.60 -10.96 16.50
N SER A 620 8.62 -10.05 16.51
CA SER A 620 7.23 -10.39 16.86
C SER A 620 6.47 -10.96 15.66
N TRP A 621 7.02 -11.99 15.03
CA TRP A 621 6.49 -12.66 13.83
C TRP A 621 6.33 -11.76 12.59
N VAL A 622 7.23 -10.81 12.37
CA VAL A 622 7.41 -10.17 11.06
C VAL A 622 8.01 -11.18 10.09
N HIS A 623 9.10 -11.85 10.47
CA HIS A 623 9.74 -12.93 9.68
C HIS A 623 9.82 -14.27 10.41
N GLU A 624 10.18 -14.27 11.70
CA GLU A 624 10.38 -15.47 12.51
C GLU A 624 9.27 -15.65 13.55
N SER A 625 8.60 -16.80 13.54
CA SER A 625 7.50 -17.05 14.47
C SER A 625 7.96 -17.14 15.93
N PRO A 626 7.04 -16.97 16.90
CA PRO A 626 7.38 -17.11 18.31
C PRO A 626 7.93 -18.50 18.64
N ALA A 627 7.40 -19.55 17.98
CA ALA A 627 7.93 -20.91 18.09
C ALA A 627 9.37 -21.06 17.58
N GLN A 628 9.76 -20.39 16.50
CA GLN A 628 11.12 -20.48 15.94
C GLN A 628 12.17 -19.85 16.86
N GLN A 629 11.80 -18.82 17.63
CA GLN A 629 12.72 -18.12 18.54
C GLN A 629 12.82 -18.75 19.95
N VAL A 630 12.07 -19.82 20.25
CA VAL A 630 12.15 -20.53 21.54
C VAL A 630 13.57 -20.99 21.85
N ASP A 631 14.28 -21.59 20.89
CA ASP A 631 15.63 -22.11 21.09
C ASP A 631 16.67 -21.00 21.29
N PHE A 632 16.47 -19.82 20.69
CA PHE A 632 17.29 -18.63 20.99
C PHE A 632 17.10 -18.17 22.44
N ILE A 633 15.84 -18.02 22.88
CA ILE A 633 15.52 -17.57 24.25
C ILE A 633 16.05 -18.58 25.27
N VAL A 634 15.79 -19.88 25.06
CA VAL A 634 16.25 -20.96 25.96
C VAL A 634 17.77 -21.07 25.95
N GLY A 635 18.41 -21.06 24.78
CA GLY A 635 19.86 -21.16 24.63
C GLY A 635 20.59 -19.98 25.26
N PHE A 636 20.10 -18.75 25.06
CA PHE A 636 20.66 -17.57 25.71
C PHE A 636 20.63 -17.67 27.24
N PHE A 637 19.46 -17.91 27.83
CA PHE A 637 19.34 -17.97 29.29
C PHE A 637 20.03 -19.20 29.91
N ALA A 638 20.17 -20.30 29.17
CA ALA A 638 20.94 -21.47 29.62
C ALA A 638 22.46 -21.24 29.61
N ASN A 639 22.96 -20.37 28.73
CA ASN A 639 24.38 -20.03 28.61
C ASN A 639 24.85 -18.94 29.59
N LEU A 640 23.94 -18.23 30.26
CA LEU A 640 24.30 -17.30 31.35
C LEU A 640 24.93 -18.07 32.52
N THR A 641 26.12 -17.66 32.97
CA THR A 641 26.76 -18.29 34.13
C THR A 641 26.01 -18.00 35.43
N LYS A 642 26.33 -18.77 36.49
CA LYS A 642 25.81 -18.49 37.85
C LYS A 642 26.17 -17.10 38.39
N ASN A 643 27.15 -16.42 37.78
CA ASN A 643 27.49 -15.04 38.10
C ASN A 643 26.61 -14.07 37.30
N ASP A 644 26.49 -14.26 35.98
CA ASP A 644 25.64 -13.44 35.10
C ASP A 644 24.18 -13.43 35.56
N VAL A 645 23.67 -14.59 35.98
CA VAL A 645 22.29 -14.72 36.51
C VAL A 645 22.06 -13.83 37.74
N LYS A 646 23.08 -13.67 38.60
CA LYS A 646 23.05 -12.78 39.78
C LYS A 646 23.32 -11.32 39.43
N LEU A 647 24.08 -11.07 38.37
CA LEU A 647 24.40 -9.76 37.83
C LEU A 647 23.13 -9.13 37.26
N TYR A 648 22.60 -9.70 36.18
CA TYR A 648 21.47 -9.15 35.42
C TYR A 648 20.14 -9.50 36.08
N LYS A 649 19.81 -8.78 37.17
CA LYS A 649 18.52 -8.87 37.87
C LYS A 649 17.39 -8.17 37.12
N ASN A 650 17.67 -7.02 36.50
CA ASN A 650 16.75 -6.34 35.59
C ASN A 650 16.85 -7.00 34.21
N ARG A 651 15.74 -7.58 33.74
CA ARG A 651 15.66 -8.25 32.45
C ARG A 651 14.53 -7.61 31.65
N ILE A 652 14.91 -6.83 30.65
CA ILE A 652 13.97 -6.13 29.77
C ILE A 652 13.83 -6.94 28.48
N VAL A 653 12.61 -7.10 27.98
CA VAL A 653 12.34 -7.59 26.63
C VAL A 653 11.68 -6.46 25.83
N VAL A 654 11.94 -6.38 24.53
CA VAL A 654 11.21 -5.49 23.60
C VAL A 654 10.73 -6.30 22.41
N ILE A 655 9.44 -6.14 22.09
CA ILE A 655 8.72 -6.79 20.98
C ILE A 655 7.86 -5.73 20.29
N HIS A 656 7.61 -5.89 18.98
CA HIS A 656 6.76 -4.94 18.27
C HIS A 656 5.27 -5.23 18.51
N GLU A 657 4.71 -6.29 17.92
CA GLU A 657 3.35 -6.76 18.25
C GLU A 657 3.26 -7.19 19.72
N CYS A 658 2.10 -6.94 20.32
CA CYS A 658 1.85 -7.12 21.74
C CYS A 658 1.49 -8.57 22.12
N MET A 659 1.99 -9.01 23.27
CA MET A 659 1.36 -10.08 24.06
C MET A 659 0.15 -9.54 24.85
N TYR A 660 0.18 -8.31 25.37
CA TYR A 660 -0.88 -7.76 26.24
C TYR A 660 -1.42 -6.38 25.79
N SER A 661 -1.69 -6.25 24.48
CA SER A 661 -2.33 -5.09 23.83
C SER A 661 -3.56 -4.54 24.57
N SER A 662 -3.73 -3.21 24.58
CA SER A 662 -4.97 -2.54 25.03
C SER A 662 -6.12 -2.58 24.03
N ALA A 663 -5.89 -2.88 22.75
CA ALA A 663 -6.96 -3.11 21.77
C ALA A 663 -7.76 -4.36 22.14
N LYS A 664 -9.08 -4.32 22.06
CA LYS A 664 -9.97 -5.39 22.55
C LYS A 664 -9.87 -6.68 21.75
N THR A 665 -9.68 -6.59 20.44
CA THR A 665 -9.35 -7.72 19.57
C THR A 665 -7.88 -8.11 19.81
N LYS A 666 -7.59 -9.42 19.87
CA LYS A 666 -6.22 -9.95 19.97
C LYS A 666 -5.89 -10.72 18.69
N SER A 667 -4.68 -10.59 18.16
CA SER A 667 -4.27 -11.29 16.95
C SER A 667 -3.93 -12.77 17.24
N SER A 668 -3.77 -13.58 16.19
CA SER A 668 -3.18 -14.92 16.32
C SER A 668 -1.72 -14.86 16.81
N ILE A 669 -0.99 -13.79 16.46
CA ILE A 669 0.40 -13.55 16.87
C ILE A 669 0.46 -13.27 18.39
N THR A 670 -0.43 -12.41 18.90
CA THR A 670 -0.63 -12.17 20.34
C THR A 670 -0.77 -13.50 21.11
N LEU A 671 -1.59 -14.42 20.58
CA LEU A 671 -1.90 -15.69 21.24
C LEU A 671 -0.73 -16.68 21.16
N GLU A 672 -0.04 -16.80 20.03
CA GLU A 672 1.14 -17.67 19.93
C GLU A 672 2.30 -17.15 20.80
N MET A 673 2.55 -15.84 20.86
CA MET A 673 3.58 -15.29 21.74
C MET A 673 3.30 -15.60 23.22
N ARG A 674 2.04 -15.52 23.67
CA ARG A 674 1.68 -15.96 25.05
C ARG A 674 2.01 -17.43 25.27
N ASP A 675 1.57 -18.31 24.37
CA ASP A 675 1.77 -19.76 24.47
C ASP A 675 3.27 -20.15 24.46
N LYS A 676 4.08 -19.54 23.58
CA LYS A 676 5.50 -19.88 23.41
C LYS A 676 6.44 -19.16 24.38
N TRP A 677 6.17 -17.90 24.73
CA TRP A 677 7.14 -17.05 25.43
C TRP A 677 6.79 -16.73 26.88
N GLU A 678 5.51 -16.63 27.28
CA GLU A 678 5.17 -16.15 28.63
C GLU A 678 5.75 -17.04 29.74
N GLN A 679 5.66 -18.37 29.57
CA GLN A 679 6.27 -19.30 30.52
C GLN A 679 7.81 -19.21 30.52
N LEU A 680 8.45 -18.94 29.39
CA LEU A 680 9.90 -18.74 29.29
C LEU A 680 10.33 -17.44 29.98
N PHE A 681 9.56 -16.37 29.82
CA PHE A 681 9.81 -15.07 30.44
C PHE A 681 9.66 -15.15 31.97
N LEU A 682 8.61 -15.81 32.47
CA LEU A 682 8.41 -16.07 33.90
C LEU A 682 9.55 -16.92 34.49
N LYS A 683 9.86 -18.06 33.84
CA LYS A 683 10.95 -18.97 34.25
C LYS A 683 12.30 -18.24 34.34
N ASN A 684 12.60 -17.40 33.34
CA ASN A 684 13.85 -16.64 33.24
C ASN A 684 13.79 -15.25 33.90
N ASN A 685 12.78 -15.00 34.75
CA ASN A 685 12.64 -13.82 35.60
C ASN A 685 12.58 -12.46 34.87
N VAL A 686 12.10 -12.41 33.62
CA VAL A 686 11.86 -11.16 32.87
C VAL A 686 11.09 -10.18 33.74
N THR A 687 11.55 -8.93 33.81
CA THR A 687 11.06 -7.91 34.75
C THR A 687 10.02 -7.00 34.09
N LEU A 688 10.30 -6.60 32.85
CA LEU A 688 9.52 -5.63 32.08
C LEU A 688 9.57 -6.03 30.61
N VAL A 689 8.42 -6.00 29.94
CA VAL A 689 8.33 -6.12 28.47
C VAL A 689 7.83 -4.78 27.93
N PHE A 690 8.54 -4.25 26.93
CA PHE A 690 8.04 -3.15 26.12
C PHE A 690 7.34 -3.70 24.88
N GLU A 691 6.07 -3.31 24.70
CA GLU A 691 5.20 -3.69 23.58
C GLU A 691 4.82 -2.45 22.76
N ASN A 692 4.58 -2.63 21.46
CA ASN A 692 4.41 -1.54 20.49
C ASN A 692 3.23 -1.88 19.55
N HIS A 693 3.24 -1.51 18.26
CA HIS A 693 2.24 -1.80 17.21
C HIS A 693 0.84 -1.15 17.37
N VAL A 694 0.27 -1.20 18.57
CA VAL A 694 -1.09 -0.74 18.85
C VAL A 694 -1.04 0.76 19.14
N HIS A 695 -1.65 1.60 18.30
CA HIS A 695 -1.45 3.06 18.30
C HIS A 695 -2.08 3.83 19.48
N THR A 696 -1.73 3.47 20.72
CA THR A 696 -2.32 3.97 21.97
C THR A 696 -1.24 4.26 23.04
N TYR A 697 -1.52 3.98 24.31
CA TYR A 697 -0.63 4.04 25.47
C TYR A 697 -1.14 3.03 26.51
N LYS A 698 -0.24 2.27 27.14
CA LYS A 698 -0.60 1.23 28.12
C LYS A 698 0.50 0.99 29.15
N GLN A 699 0.10 0.78 30.40
CA GLN A 699 0.91 0.09 31.40
C GLN A 699 0.05 -0.92 32.16
N THR A 700 0.49 -2.17 32.29
CA THR A 700 -0.17 -3.18 33.12
C THR A 700 0.23 -3.07 34.60
N TYR A 701 -0.55 -3.74 35.45
CA TYR A 701 -0.07 -4.27 36.72
C TYR A 701 0.91 -5.44 36.50
N PRO A 702 1.60 -5.95 37.55
CA PRO A 702 2.33 -7.21 37.46
C PRO A 702 1.34 -8.34 37.18
N ILE A 703 1.46 -8.96 36.00
CA ILE A 703 0.56 -10.03 35.55
C ILE A 703 1.27 -11.35 35.28
N ARG A 704 0.45 -12.40 35.25
CA ARG A 704 0.83 -13.79 34.95
C ARG A 704 -0.37 -14.53 34.32
N PHE A 705 -0.20 -15.01 33.10
CA PHE A 705 -1.24 -15.71 32.31
C PHE A 705 -2.58 -14.94 32.31
N GLY A 706 -2.51 -13.62 32.10
CA GLY A 706 -3.66 -12.72 32.09
C GLY A 706 -4.25 -12.34 33.46
N ASN A 707 -3.67 -12.79 34.58
CA ASN A 707 -4.15 -12.48 35.93
C ASN A 707 -3.23 -11.47 36.62
N VAL A 708 -3.80 -10.52 37.38
CA VAL A 708 -3.04 -9.60 38.23
C VAL A 708 -2.55 -10.32 39.48
N MET A 709 -1.26 -10.18 39.79
CA MET A 709 -0.58 -10.89 40.88
C MET A 709 -0.30 -10.03 42.11
N ASP A 710 -0.43 -8.70 42.01
CA ASP A 710 -0.27 -7.77 43.13
C ASP A 710 -1.62 -7.58 43.86
N PRO A 711 -1.75 -8.00 45.13
CA PRO A 711 -2.98 -7.82 45.91
C PRO A 711 -3.24 -6.36 46.33
N THR A 712 -2.29 -5.46 46.09
CA THR A 712 -2.44 -4.01 46.29
C THR A 712 -2.78 -3.25 45.00
N ALA A 713 -2.91 -3.96 43.87
CA ALA A 713 -3.36 -3.38 42.61
C ALA A 713 -4.77 -2.78 42.76
N ASN A 714 -4.94 -1.55 42.26
CA ASN A 714 -6.14 -0.75 42.42
C ASN A 714 -6.74 -0.50 41.02
N PRO A 715 -7.61 -1.40 40.52
CA PRO A 715 -7.97 -1.47 39.10
C PRO A 715 -8.63 -0.19 38.57
N LEU A 716 -8.54 -0.02 37.24
CA LEU A 716 -9.14 1.10 36.51
C LEU A 716 -10.59 1.37 36.95
N GLY A 717 -10.82 2.59 37.42
CA GLY A 717 -12.11 3.03 37.96
C GLY A 717 -11.96 3.85 39.23
N SER A 718 -10.96 3.56 40.06
CA SER A 718 -10.51 4.52 41.08
C SER A 718 -9.71 5.64 40.42
N LYS A 719 -9.93 6.89 40.84
CA LYS A 719 -9.08 8.01 40.38
C LYS A 719 -7.66 7.89 40.93
N ASP A 720 -7.52 7.32 42.11
CA ASP A 720 -6.25 7.27 42.84
C ASP A 720 -5.27 6.24 42.26
N GLY A 721 -5.75 5.13 41.70
CA GLY A 721 -4.89 4.10 41.09
C GLY A 721 -4.18 4.57 39.81
N ALA A 722 -4.84 5.40 39.01
CA ALA A 722 -4.34 5.88 37.73
C ALA A 722 -3.60 7.23 37.79
N LEU A 723 -3.73 8.01 38.87
CA LEU A 723 -3.10 9.34 39.01
C LEU A 723 -1.81 9.34 39.85
N ASN A 724 -1.55 8.29 40.64
CA ASN A 724 -0.37 8.16 41.49
C ASN A 724 0.69 7.25 40.86
N ASP A 725 1.97 7.66 40.88
CA ASP A 725 3.10 6.82 40.46
C ASP A 725 3.16 5.52 41.31
N TYR A 726 3.48 4.38 40.69
CA TYR A 726 3.36 3.03 41.27
C TYR A 726 4.71 2.36 41.50
N SER A 727 4.79 1.50 42.53
CA SER A 727 6.00 0.75 42.88
C SER A 727 5.71 -0.73 43.09
N TYR A 728 6.56 -1.59 42.53
CA TYR A 728 6.47 -3.05 42.64
C TYR A 728 7.81 -3.62 43.14
N GLU A 729 7.77 -4.58 44.05
CA GLU A 729 8.96 -5.26 44.58
C GLU A 729 8.94 -6.76 44.26
N ARG A 730 10.07 -7.26 43.74
CA ARG A 730 10.33 -8.66 43.42
C ARG A 730 11.48 -9.16 44.28
N ASN A 731 11.36 -10.35 44.87
CA ASN A 731 12.42 -11.01 45.64
C ASN A 731 12.77 -12.34 44.96
N ILE A 732 13.66 -12.28 43.96
CA ILE A 732 13.93 -13.41 43.07
C ILE A 732 14.71 -14.51 43.81
N TYR A 733 15.63 -14.13 44.69
CA TYR A 733 16.65 -15.03 45.22
C TYR A 733 16.49 -15.44 46.69
N GLY A 734 15.63 -14.76 47.45
CA GLY A 734 15.49 -14.98 48.90
C GLY A 734 16.64 -14.34 49.67
N THR A 735 16.37 -13.20 50.29
CA THR A 735 17.31 -12.49 51.18
C THR A 735 17.30 -13.09 52.59
N ASN A 736 18.28 -12.72 53.44
CA ASN A 736 18.41 -13.26 54.80
C ASN A 736 17.11 -13.14 55.63
N GLY A 737 16.37 -14.25 55.79
CA GLY A 737 15.10 -14.34 56.50
C GLY A 737 13.84 -14.35 55.60
N GLY A 738 13.97 -14.04 54.31
CA GLY A 738 12.88 -14.12 53.33
C GLY A 738 13.01 -15.37 52.44
N ARG A 739 11.91 -16.11 52.25
CA ARG A 739 11.87 -17.14 51.19
C ARG A 739 12.08 -16.49 49.82
N PRO A 740 12.72 -17.16 48.84
CA PRO A 740 12.63 -16.74 47.45
C PRO A 740 11.15 -16.68 47.02
N MET A 741 10.79 -15.76 46.11
CA MET A 741 9.48 -15.81 45.46
C MET A 741 9.31 -17.19 44.81
N LYS A 742 8.21 -17.86 45.15
CA LYS A 742 7.88 -19.13 44.51
C LYS A 742 7.59 -18.92 43.02
N GLU A 743 7.63 -20.01 42.24
CA GLU A 743 7.35 -19.94 40.80
C GLU A 743 5.92 -19.42 40.51
N ASP A 744 4.93 -19.67 41.38
CA ASP A 744 3.55 -19.17 41.33
C ASP A 744 3.41 -17.67 41.68
N GLU A 745 4.36 -17.10 42.42
CA GLU A 745 4.35 -15.69 42.86
C GLU A 745 4.94 -14.74 41.81
N LYS A 746 5.68 -15.26 40.83
CA LYS A 746 6.29 -14.47 39.75
C LYS A 746 5.26 -13.81 38.84
N ALA A 747 5.55 -12.57 38.45
CA ALA A 747 4.79 -11.77 37.51
C ALA A 747 5.71 -10.89 36.65
N ILE A 748 5.18 -10.40 35.53
CA ILE A 748 5.83 -9.51 34.54
C ILE A 748 4.98 -8.24 34.41
N ILE A 749 5.61 -7.08 34.22
CA ILE A 749 4.89 -5.86 33.79
C ILE A 749 5.07 -5.70 32.28
N TYR A 750 3.99 -5.35 31.58
CA TYR A 750 3.97 -5.01 30.16
C TYR A 750 3.67 -3.51 30.04
N ALA A 751 4.49 -2.78 29.31
CA ALA A 751 4.40 -1.32 29.16
C ALA A 751 4.59 -0.92 27.70
N GLY A 752 3.98 0.19 27.30
CA GLY A 752 3.84 0.54 25.90
C GLY A 752 2.68 -0.20 25.23
N ASP A 753 2.02 0.56 24.38
CA ASP A 753 1.33 0.17 23.15
C ASP A 753 1.82 1.26 22.18
N GLY A 754 2.27 0.93 20.98
CA GLY A 754 3.22 1.78 20.27
C GLY A 754 2.61 3.01 19.59
N SER A 755 3.00 4.22 19.99
CA SER A 755 2.62 5.46 19.30
C SER A 755 3.67 6.57 19.46
N TRP A 756 4.88 6.40 18.92
CA TRP A 756 5.88 7.48 18.89
C TRP A 756 5.73 8.37 17.64
N GLY A 757 4.49 8.70 17.30
CA GLY A 757 4.17 9.59 16.19
C GLY A 757 3.14 9.04 15.23
N ALA A 758 2.89 7.73 15.23
CA ALA A 758 1.84 7.14 14.40
C ALA A 758 0.43 7.66 14.74
N HIS A 759 -0.56 7.42 13.88
CA HIS A 759 -1.94 7.88 14.01
C HIS A 759 -2.82 6.76 14.57
N TYR A 760 -3.58 7.05 15.62
CA TYR A 760 -4.53 6.09 16.19
C TYR A 760 -5.63 5.72 15.19
N TYR A 761 -5.62 4.47 14.71
CA TYR A 761 -6.52 4.00 13.64
C TYR A 761 -7.95 3.64 14.11
N GLY A 762 -8.30 3.90 15.38
CA GLY A 762 -9.66 3.70 15.90
C GLY A 762 -9.89 2.37 16.62
N ASP A 763 -8.83 1.63 16.96
CA ASP A 763 -8.90 0.35 17.67
C ASP A 763 -9.70 0.44 18.97
N VAL A 764 -10.72 -0.41 19.10
CA VAL A 764 -11.60 -0.40 20.29
C VAL A 764 -10.79 -0.79 21.54
N ILE A 765 -10.39 0.21 22.32
CA ILE A 765 -9.63 0.02 23.58
C ILE A 765 -10.48 -0.72 24.63
N ASP A 766 -9.86 -1.69 25.30
CA ASP A 766 -10.45 -2.56 26.31
C ASP A 766 -10.44 -1.90 27.70
N TRP A 767 -11.11 -0.74 27.80
CA TRP A 767 -11.10 0.16 28.96
C TRP A 767 -11.47 -0.45 30.32
N GLY A 768 -12.16 -1.59 30.33
CA GLY A 768 -12.63 -2.27 31.55
C GLY A 768 -11.72 -3.39 32.04
N ASN A 769 -10.57 -3.64 31.40
CA ASN A 769 -9.75 -4.81 31.71
C ASN A 769 -8.86 -4.59 32.95
N PRO A 770 -9.00 -5.39 34.02
CA PRO A 770 -8.30 -5.16 35.29
C PRO A 770 -6.78 -5.37 35.21
N ILE A 771 -6.23 -5.95 34.13
CA ILE A 771 -4.78 -6.06 33.95
C ILE A 771 -4.11 -4.71 33.73
N PHE A 772 -4.83 -3.73 33.20
CA PHE A 772 -4.30 -2.40 32.93
C PHE A 772 -4.35 -1.54 34.19
N ARG A 773 -3.25 -0.82 34.42
CA ARG A 773 -3.11 0.21 35.45
C ARG A 773 -3.39 1.60 34.88
N GLN A 774 -2.87 1.86 33.69
CA GLN A 774 -3.11 3.07 32.90
C GLN A 774 -3.23 2.66 31.43
N ILE A 775 -4.14 3.29 30.70
CA ILE A 775 -4.29 3.20 29.25
C ILE A 775 -4.79 4.55 28.72
N GLY A 776 -4.52 4.86 27.46
CA GLY A 776 -4.95 6.11 26.83
C GLY A 776 -4.66 6.15 25.32
N ILE A 777 -5.10 7.21 24.66
CA ILE A 777 -4.69 7.53 23.28
C ILE A 777 -3.79 8.75 23.40
N VAL A 778 -2.47 8.55 23.32
CA VAL A 778 -1.49 9.64 23.40
C VAL A 778 -0.20 9.22 22.71
N THR A 779 0.25 10.04 21.75
CA THR A 779 1.57 9.87 21.16
C THR A 779 2.64 10.12 22.23
N HIS A 780 3.54 9.16 22.48
CA HIS A 780 4.40 9.16 23.67
C HIS A 780 5.72 8.39 23.48
N PHE A 781 6.62 8.53 24.47
CA PHE A 781 7.73 7.61 24.73
C PHE A 781 7.94 7.45 26.24
N TYR A 782 8.58 6.36 26.67
CA TYR A 782 9.04 6.17 28.05
C TYR A 782 10.48 6.66 28.21
N HIS A 783 10.74 7.52 29.20
CA HIS A 783 12.07 7.67 29.78
C HIS A 783 12.30 6.51 30.75
N VAL A 784 13.40 5.79 30.57
CA VAL A 784 13.78 4.63 31.39
C VAL A 784 15.11 4.92 32.06
N VAL A 785 15.21 4.55 33.35
CA VAL A 785 16.42 4.68 34.17
C VAL A 785 16.60 3.39 34.97
N THR A 786 17.78 2.79 34.92
CA THR A 786 18.10 1.55 35.66
C THR A 786 19.40 1.68 36.44
N PHE A 787 19.45 1.13 37.65
CA PHE A 787 20.59 1.24 38.57
C PHE A 787 20.53 0.20 39.68
N ASP A 788 21.65 -0.03 40.40
CA ASP A 788 21.63 -0.74 41.69
C ASP A 788 21.56 0.21 42.88
N ARG A 789 20.97 -0.27 43.97
CA ARG A 789 21.02 0.33 45.30
C ARG A 789 22.14 -0.30 46.17
N PRO A 790 22.58 0.40 47.24
CA PRO A 790 23.57 -0.13 48.19
C PRO A 790 23.15 -1.41 48.95
N ASP A 791 21.85 -1.73 48.99
CA ASP A 791 21.33 -2.99 49.55
C ASP A 791 21.49 -4.20 48.60
N GLY A 792 22.03 -3.98 47.41
CA GLY A 792 22.20 -4.98 46.36
C GLY A 792 20.92 -5.26 45.56
N SER A 793 19.85 -4.48 45.73
CA SER A 793 18.68 -4.53 44.84
C SER A 793 18.91 -3.73 43.57
N SER A 794 18.44 -4.25 42.44
CA SER A 794 18.47 -3.55 41.15
C SER A 794 17.10 -2.92 40.88
N VAL A 795 17.10 -1.75 40.25
CA VAL A 795 15.90 -0.93 40.06
C VAL A 795 15.69 -0.62 38.58
N ILE A 796 14.44 -0.68 38.13
CA ILE A 796 13.97 -0.05 36.89
C ILE A 796 13.00 1.06 37.30
N GLN A 797 13.25 2.28 36.83
CA GLN A 797 12.28 3.37 36.88
C GLN A 797 11.87 3.74 35.46
N THR A 798 10.58 3.93 35.22
CA THR A 798 10.07 4.50 33.96
C THR A 798 9.16 5.68 34.23
N ALA A 799 9.13 6.65 33.33
CA ALA A 799 8.13 7.71 33.27
C ALA A 799 7.75 7.95 31.81
N ALA A 800 6.46 8.04 31.50
CA ALA A 800 6.01 8.29 30.14
C ALA A 800 5.89 9.80 29.87
N TYR A 801 6.38 10.23 28.71
CA TYR A 801 6.24 11.58 28.20
C TYR A 801 5.35 11.53 26.96
N GLY A 802 4.23 12.25 27.02
CA GLY A 802 3.19 12.28 25.98
C GLY A 802 3.05 13.67 25.39
N TYR A 803 2.55 13.74 24.16
CA TYR A 803 2.16 15.00 23.53
C TYR A 803 0.77 15.42 24.01
N ASP A 804 0.67 16.63 24.56
CA ASP A 804 -0.59 17.28 24.91
C ASP A 804 -1.05 18.17 23.76
N GLU A 805 -2.10 17.74 23.05
CA GLU A 805 -2.71 18.48 21.93
C GLU A 805 -3.27 19.85 22.34
N THR A 806 -3.58 20.06 23.63
CA THR A 806 -4.19 21.32 24.11
C THR A 806 -3.15 22.42 24.36
N THR A 807 -1.92 22.06 24.73
CA THR A 807 -0.80 23.01 24.89
C THR A 807 0.23 22.94 23.76
N GLY A 808 0.13 21.93 22.89
CA GLY A 808 1.02 21.69 21.76
C GLY A 808 2.42 21.26 22.16
N LYS A 809 2.58 20.50 23.28
CA LYS A 809 3.89 20.25 23.92
C LYS A 809 4.04 18.84 24.46
N GLY A 810 5.29 18.38 24.55
CA GLY A 810 5.64 17.18 25.32
C GLY A 810 5.60 17.41 26.83
N VAL A 811 4.85 16.58 27.57
CA VAL A 811 4.66 16.65 29.03
C VAL A 811 4.83 15.27 29.69
N LYS A 812 5.23 15.19 30.97
CA LYS A 812 5.17 13.90 31.71
C LYS A 812 3.69 13.55 31.91
N ILE A 813 3.28 12.37 31.46
CA ILE A 813 1.93 11.83 31.71
C ILE A 813 1.76 11.63 33.22
N GLN A 814 0.67 12.16 33.80
CA GLN A 814 0.42 12.05 35.24
C GLN A 814 0.29 10.57 35.66
N GLY A 815 0.83 10.22 36.82
CA GLY A 815 0.86 8.83 37.30
C GLY A 815 1.75 7.87 36.49
N SER A 816 2.38 8.29 35.39
CA SER A 816 3.18 7.37 34.54
C SER A 816 4.50 6.89 35.17
N GLY A 817 4.82 7.31 36.39
CA GLY A 817 5.95 6.76 37.12
C GLY A 817 5.70 5.31 37.53
N LEU A 818 6.64 4.45 37.18
CA LEU A 818 6.73 3.05 37.61
C LEU A 818 8.12 2.84 38.22
N THR A 819 8.20 2.24 39.40
CA THR A 819 9.47 1.78 40.00
C THR A 819 9.39 0.29 40.31
N ILE A 820 10.16 -0.52 39.60
CA ILE A 820 10.33 -1.95 39.87
C ILE A 820 11.63 -2.14 40.66
N THR A 821 11.54 -2.69 41.87
CA THR A 821 12.72 -3.08 42.68
C THR A 821 12.89 -4.59 42.63
N THR A 822 14.10 -5.06 42.34
CA THR A 822 14.44 -6.47 42.19
C THR A 822 15.55 -6.87 43.17
N LYS A 823 15.19 -7.68 44.17
CA LYS A 823 16.09 -8.22 45.20
C LYS A 823 16.62 -9.61 44.82
#